data_AF-A0A1D9CWR2-F1
#
_entry.id   AF-A0A1D9CWR2-F1
#
_cell.length_a   1.000
_cell.length_b   1.000
_cell.length_c   1.000
_cell.angle_alpha   90.00
_cell.angle_beta   90.00
_cell.angle_gamma   90.00
#
_symmetry.space_group_name_H-M   'P 1'
#
loop_
_entity.id
_entity.type
_entity.pdbx_description
1 polymer ?
#
loop_
_entity_poly.entity_id
_entity_poly.type
_entity_poly.pdbx_seq_one_letter_code
_entity_poly.pdbx_strand_id
1 'polypeptide(L)'
;MKNKNTSQSPELAGGDGFTYEGHVMAFYLTALLAEASAPGCDGTVVNVAGQQRDFGYPLDDVIIKWKDASGRIGTTSLQVKRDLTISSAQSNKNFRDIIRDSLASYQDASFNDDVDKYGVAVNEISSAKFRDLGFLCHIAVESGDIEHFEQRFSTNGNASADIKAIKEVVYQLLDEFSAAPLAPTEKHDFLKHFIIVRFDFLHDGEVDAHIAEQQIQSQLPTNSIVSPVLVWSYVYELGRESAGKAGQFDRVRLVHELSKVVKLKEGRTFEEQIAKIKELTNTYLHQIQSDIDGYSLDRTGLKLEFTEKIKSKRFIQITGMPGTGKSALLRQVVEGYLNSSFVLFLKSNQLVGKNWSQYAQSSGIPSTHNLKDLLVEIQSAGTPILFIDGIDRVDNQHRPIIEELISLILNDPLLIKWKIVVTLRETGLEPLRTWLGSVLKQASIGNVTVNKLDDNEANILSTQFPNLRSLLFSSSENVKHVTRTPFFAKVLSTLSLSNDTSPESELDLIHEWWKRGGYSATSQKVIDRQNALLELAERKVKNLSKPVKRRSLNSNSELDELNSDGVIRVDNRKSVVDFAHDIFFEWSLLYNLFEADDAWLDKIEAFGQPPAIARVVELLAQQKLQDEEWSIAIENPKFKTLRSQWLRAWLLGAISHPNTAQYSGQFRGKLAENDYDLYEKLLVWFQAEKTQPNPLILATSKDIKVATSLAWPTDLTLWFQVIIFILEDTPSLPENIYPRVVDVFKVFQNLAINFENATQPSQVVIEFSSKILQIALDWLSEIEGIKDHPSTHNWQLVNDITGFKDALRNLIIVSANSNPTFIQTYLNRLLDLDEIPNEIFKHIIQLSGFIVQKHADLIVEFCLKKLLCELPLDKYKRDCEERKRSQEYWLELNSIPQEELTDKQKKLLQRRAMFLSPFPTEVVSDSDWKSLAINSDFIGFYPSSPIKEPFHSLLKYAPDSGLRLITALSNHANKAWRQLHELSDEKLTPIPITLEFPWGSQAFWGNEKEYIWSRPYWINDTLSSAFMTLEKWCFEQLEAGANLDELIQKITKDHESVAILSVVSVLALEQQCISKTVFPLVTNQKVLDLDYYRFTQDIRGSSSDRKSYKFCLSNLLSAFVFSKFSEEIKKRLIGLANFLPYNFEEQMDNAVVTKRLIERAKFYAEYADEATYIVQPTENESIVTISHHSPSLNNSKNIEEQKKSVDFLSFNNIAYWAHKSLLQD
;
A
#
# COMPACT_ATOMS: atom_id res chain seq x y z
N MET A 1 -38.09 -42.15 -57.59
CA MET A 1 -37.41 -41.05 -56.87
C MET A 1 -38.37 -39.88 -56.75
N LYS A 2 -38.92 -39.62 -55.56
CA LYS A 2 -39.59 -38.37 -55.19
C LYS A 2 -39.01 -37.98 -53.83
N ASN A 3 -38.18 -36.94 -53.81
CA ASN A 3 -37.60 -36.36 -52.60
C ASN A 3 -38.69 -35.69 -51.77
N LYS A 4 -38.88 -36.13 -50.53
CA LYS A 4 -39.56 -35.36 -49.48
C LYS A 4 -38.53 -34.43 -48.86
N ASN A 5 -38.62 -33.14 -49.17
CA ASN A 5 -38.03 -32.09 -48.35
C ASN A 5 -38.80 -32.04 -47.02
N THR A 6 -38.17 -32.45 -45.93
CA THR A 6 -38.58 -32.09 -44.57
C THR A 6 -38.11 -30.66 -44.31
N SER A 7 -39.05 -29.72 -44.33
CA SER A 7 -38.86 -28.37 -43.76
C SER A 7 -38.66 -28.50 -42.25
N GLN A 8 -37.50 -28.07 -41.74
CA GLN A 8 -37.27 -27.84 -40.32
C GLN A 8 -38.24 -26.74 -39.83
N SER A 9 -38.90 -26.91 -38.68
CA SER A 9 -39.81 -25.88 -38.16
C SER A 9 -38.99 -24.63 -37.78
N PRO A 10 -39.55 -23.41 -37.97
CA PRO A 10 -38.90 -22.17 -37.55
C PRO A 10 -38.53 -22.15 -36.06
N GLU A 11 -39.30 -22.85 -35.22
CA GLU A 11 -39.09 -22.92 -33.76
C GLU A 11 -37.86 -23.75 -33.38
N LEU A 12 -37.60 -24.85 -34.09
CA LEU A 12 -36.39 -25.68 -33.92
C LEU A 12 -35.11 -24.96 -34.38
N ALA A 13 -35.22 -23.99 -35.29
CA ALA A 13 -34.12 -23.12 -35.70
C ALA A 13 -33.88 -21.94 -34.73
N GLY A 14 -34.83 -21.65 -33.83
CA GLY A 14 -34.80 -20.51 -32.89
C GLY A 14 -34.21 -20.81 -31.50
N GLY A 15 -34.00 -22.09 -31.15
CA GLY A 15 -33.37 -22.46 -29.87
C GLY A 15 -34.34 -22.61 -28.67
N ASP A 16 -35.65 -22.65 -28.90
CA ASP A 16 -36.71 -22.71 -27.86
C ASP A 16 -36.52 -23.82 -26.80
N GLY A 17 -35.88 -24.93 -27.14
CA GLY A 17 -35.59 -26.01 -26.19
C GLY A 17 -34.63 -25.58 -25.07
N PHE A 18 -33.60 -24.80 -25.40
CA PHE A 18 -32.66 -24.24 -24.42
C PHE A 18 -33.30 -23.13 -23.57
N THR A 19 -34.29 -22.43 -24.12
CA THR A 19 -35.09 -21.45 -23.37
C THR A 19 -35.90 -22.14 -22.28
N TYR A 20 -36.57 -23.26 -22.59
CA TYR A 20 -37.37 -24.00 -21.60
C TYR A 20 -36.52 -24.61 -20.49
N GLU A 21 -35.35 -25.18 -20.82
CA GLU A 21 -34.39 -25.70 -19.83
C GLU A 21 -33.96 -24.61 -18.83
N GLY A 22 -33.68 -23.40 -19.33
CA GLY A 22 -33.34 -22.26 -18.49
C GLY A 22 -34.44 -21.91 -17.47
N HIS A 23 -35.73 -21.99 -17.86
CA HIS A 23 -36.85 -21.69 -16.96
C HIS A 23 -36.97 -22.73 -15.84
N VAL A 24 -36.82 -24.01 -16.16
CA VAL A 24 -36.84 -25.10 -15.17
C VAL A 24 -35.69 -24.93 -14.17
N MET A 25 -34.48 -24.64 -14.65
CA MET A 25 -33.35 -24.38 -13.77
C MET A 25 -33.58 -23.16 -12.87
N ALA A 26 -34.11 -22.06 -13.44
CA ALA A 26 -34.45 -20.84 -12.71
C ALA A 26 -35.48 -21.07 -11.59
N PHE A 27 -36.46 -21.95 -11.84
CA PHE A 27 -37.47 -22.33 -10.85
C PHE A 27 -36.83 -23.00 -9.63
N TYR A 28 -35.95 -23.98 -9.84
CA TYR A 28 -35.26 -24.64 -8.74
C TYR A 28 -34.29 -23.70 -8.01
N LEU A 29 -33.62 -22.78 -8.72
CA LEU A 29 -32.81 -21.74 -8.07
C LEU A 29 -33.67 -20.80 -7.21
N THR A 30 -34.89 -20.51 -7.65
CA THR A 30 -35.83 -19.71 -6.87
C THR A 30 -36.29 -20.45 -5.62
N ALA A 31 -36.55 -21.75 -5.71
CA ALA A 31 -36.84 -22.58 -4.55
C ALA A 31 -35.65 -22.66 -3.57
N LEU A 32 -34.41 -22.74 -4.07
CA LEU A 32 -33.18 -22.65 -3.29
C LEU A 32 -33.07 -21.31 -2.54
N LEU A 33 -33.38 -20.20 -3.22
CA LEU A 33 -33.40 -18.87 -2.61
C LEU A 33 -34.49 -18.73 -1.54
N ALA A 34 -35.65 -19.33 -1.75
CA ALA A 34 -36.77 -19.26 -0.81
C ALA A 34 -36.67 -20.29 0.34
N GLU A 35 -35.66 -21.18 0.32
CA GLU A 35 -35.58 -22.35 1.21
C GLU A 35 -36.88 -23.18 1.17
N ALA A 36 -37.44 -23.30 -0.04
CA ALA A 36 -38.72 -23.95 -0.29
C ALA A 36 -38.55 -25.35 -0.88
N SER A 37 -39.63 -26.13 -0.83
CA SER A 37 -39.75 -27.36 -1.62
C SER A 37 -40.07 -27.04 -3.07
N ALA A 38 -39.71 -27.96 -3.96
CA ALA A 38 -39.96 -27.88 -5.39
C ALA A 38 -40.50 -29.22 -5.92
N PRO A 39 -41.20 -29.22 -7.06
CA PRO A 39 -41.67 -30.46 -7.69
C PRO A 39 -40.54 -31.49 -7.85
N GLY A 40 -40.85 -32.77 -7.63
CA GLY A 40 -39.85 -33.85 -7.71
C GLY A 40 -38.88 -33.95 -6.54
N CYS A 41 -39.00 -33.11 -5.50
CA CYS A 41 -38.20 -33.15 -4.28
C CYS A 41 -39.10 -33.41 -3.05
N ASP A 42 -38.66 -34.24 -2.08
CA ASP A 42 -39.44 -34.50 -0.85
C ASP A 42 -39.03 -33.61 0.34
N GLY A 43 -38.33 -32.51 0.06
CA GLY A 43 -37.78 -31.63 1.07
C GLY A 43 -37.48 -30.23 0.54
N THR A 44 -36.71 -29.46 1.31
CA THR A 44 -36.26 -28.12 0.93
C THR A 44 -35.04 -28.21 0.02
N VAL A 45 -35.02 -27.44 -1.07
CA VAL A 45 -33.88 -27.39 -1.99
C VAL A 45 -32.65 -26.75 -1.30
N VAL A 46 -31.49 -27.40 -1.40
CA VAL A 46 -30.22 -26.94 -0.80
C VAL A 46 -29.08 -26.77 -1.81
N ASN A 47 -29.19 -27.38 -3.00
CA ASN A 47 -28.24 -27.18 -4.09
C ASN A 47 -28.92 -27.44 -5.44
N VAL A 48 -28.51 -26.70 -6.47
CA VAL A 48 -28.98 -26.88 -7.85
C VAL A 48 -27.78 -26.81 -8.79
N ALA A 49 -27.62 -27.79 -9.67
CA ALA A 49 -26.56 -27.82 -10.68
C ALA A 49 -27.15 -28.10 -12.07
N GLY A 50 -26.54 -27.53 -13.10
CA GLY A 50 -26.95 -27.77 -14.49
C GLY A 50 -25.83 -28.41 -15.30
N GLN A 51 -26.20 -29.15 -16.35
CA GLN A 51 -25.30 -29.77 -17.34
C GLN A 51 -24.13 -30.56 -16.73
N GLN A 52 -24.43 -31.58 -15.91
CA GLN A 52 -23.44 -32.33 -15.10
C GLN A 52 -22.92 -33.65 -15.71
N ARG A 53 -23.08 -33.90 -17.02
CA ARG A 53 -22.69 -35.18 -17.65
C ARG A 53 -21.20 -35.49 -17.52
N ASP A 54 -20.35 -34.48 -17.70
CA ASP A 54 -18.90 -34.60 -17.54
C ASP A 54 -18.47 -34.87 -16.08
N PHE A 55 -19.38 -34.70 -15.12
CA PHE A 55 -19.19 -34.94 -13.69
C PHE A 55 -19.88 -36.22 -13.21
N GLY A 56 -20.24 -37.13 -14.12
CA GLY A 56 -20.73 -38.46 -13.79
C GLY A 56 -22.24 -38.55 -13.54
N TYR A 57 -23.02 -37.54 -13.91
CA TYR A 57 -24.49 -37.62 -13.87
C TYR A 57 -25.06 -37.95 -15.25
N PRO A 58 -25.61 -39.15 -15.48
CA PRO A 58 -26.14 -39.53 -16.80
C PRO A 58 -27.28 -38.64 -17.31
N LEU A 59 -28.23 -38.32 -16.41
CA LEU A 59 -29.23 -37.26 -16.58
C LEU A 59 -28.62 -35.96 -16.08
N ASP A 60 -28.37 -35.02 -16.99
CA ASP A 60 -27.43 -33.94 -16.73
C ASP A 60 -28.04 -32.54 -16.72
N ASP A 61 -29.21 -32.34 -17.35
CA ASP A 61 -29.78 -31.00 -17.54
C ASP A 61 -29.97 -30.25 -16.22
N VAL A 62 -30.63 -30.85 -15.22
CA VAL A 62 -30.80 -30.26 -13.89
C VAL A 62 -30.67 -31.32 -12.78
N ILE A 63 -29.75 -31.09 -11.86
CA ILE A 63 -29.55 -31.88 -10.64
C ILE A 63 -29.96 -31.03 -9.43
N ILE A 64 -30.83 -31.56 -8.58
CA ILE A 64 -31.31 -30.88 -7.38
C ILE A 64 -30.97 -31.72 -6.16
N LYS A 65 -30.27 -31.15 -5.18
CA LYS A 65 -30.17 -31.74 -3.85
C LYS A 65 -31.15 -31.07 -2.91
N TRP A 66 -31.85 -31.86 -2.12
CA TRP A 66 -32.85 -31.38 -1.18
C TRP A 66 -32.72 -32.09 0.16
N LYS A 67 -33.23 -31.45 1.21
CA LYS A 67 -33.16 -31.92 2.60
C LYS A 67 -34.56 -32.15 3.15
N ASP A 68 -34.84 -33.38 3.59
CA ASP A 68 -36.12 -33.72 4.20
C ASP A 68 -36.25 -33.20 5.65
N ALA A 69 -37.43 -33.35 6.24
CA ALA A 69 -37.71 -32.93 7.62
C ALA A 69 -36.85 -33.66 8.68
N SER A 70 -36.32 -34.84 8.37
CA SER A 70 -35.42 -35.60 9.25
C SER A 70 -33.94 -35.20 9.09
N GLY A 71 -33.64 -34.41 8.06
CA GLY A 71 -32.31 -33.92 7.74
C GLY A 71 -31.51 -34.77 6.76
N ARG A 72 -32.11 -35.81 6.17
CA ARG A 72 -31.49 -36.61 5.10
C ARG A 72 -31.41 -35.79 3.82
N ILE A 73 -30.34 -36.00 3.05
CA ILE A 73 -30.14 -35.35 1.75
C ILE A 73 -30.48 -36.36 0.65
N GLY A 74 -31.41 -35.99 -0.21
CA GLY A 74 -31.73 -36.72 -1.44
C GLY A 74 -31.32 -35.92 -2.69
N THR A 75 -31.11 -36.62 -3.79
CA THR A 75 -30.74 -36.07 -5.09
C THR A 75 -31.81 -36.39 -6.13
N THR A 76 -32.30 -35.37 -6.82
CA THR A 76 -33.23 -35.51 -7.95
C THR A 76 -32.52 -35.13 -9.24
N SER A 77 -32.37 -36.08 -10.17
CA SER A 77 -31.72 -35.91 -11.47
C SER A 77 -32.75 -35.84 -12.59
N LEU A 78 -32.82 -34.74 -13.33
CA LEU A 78 -33.85 -34.52 -14.34
C LEU A 78 -33.24 -34.25 -15.72
N GLN A 79 -33.74 -34.94 -16.73
CA GLN A 79 -33.65 -34.47 -18.11
C GLN A 79 -34.82 -33.52 -18.38
N VAL A 80 -34.56 -32.39 -19.03
CA VAL A 80 -35.58 -31.41 -19.40
C VAL A 80 -35.91 -31.58 -20.88
N LYS A 81 -37.21 -31.74 -21.20
CA LYS A 81 -37.70 -31.79 -22.58
C LYS A 81 -38.93 -30.91 -22.74
N ARG A 82 -38.94 -30.05 -23.75
CA ARG A 82 -40.12 -29.22 -24.06
C ARG A 82 -41.34 -30.10 -24.31
N ASP A 83 -41.25 -31.04 -25.25
CA ASP A 83 -42.29 -32.00 -25.58
C ASP A 83 -41.83 -33.43 -25.31
N LEU A 84 -42.75 -34.29 -24.84
CA LEU A 84 -42.47 -35.70 -24.61
C LEU A 84 -43.59 -36.61 -25.11
N THR A 85 -43.21 -37.56 -25.95
CA THR A 85 -44.06 -38.69 -26.36
C THR A 85 -43.58 -39.98 -25.70
N ILE A 86 -44.47 -40.72 -25.05
CA ILE A 86 -44.15 -42.01 -24.42
C ILE A 86 -44.36 -43.14 -25.44
N SER A 87 -43.27 -43.67 -26.00
CA SER A 87 -43.28 -44.87 -26.87
C SER A 87 -41.89 -45.48 -26.99
N SER A 88 -41.82 -46.78 -27.27
CA SER A 88 -40.57 -47.53 -27.51
C SER A 88 -40.08 -47.46 -28.96
N ALA A 89 -40.75 -46.70 -29.83
CA ALA A 89 -40.42 -46.60 -31.26
C ALA A 89 -38.97 -46.12 -31.46
N GLN A 90 -38.24 -46.76 -32.39
CA GLN A 90 -36.83 -46.41 -32.71
C GLN A 90 -36.66 -44.94 -33.16
N SER A 91 -37.71 -44.31 -33.69
CA SER A 91 -37.70 -42.89 -34.05
C SER A 91 -37.83 -41.93 -32.85
N ASN A 92 -38.26 -42.40 -31.68
CA ASN A 92 -38.48 -41.60 -30.48
C ASN A 92 -37.22 -41.54 -29.60
N LYS A 93 -36.21 -40.79 -30.05
CA LYS A 93 -34.93 -40.69 -29.33
C LYS A 93 -35.09 -40.10 -27.92
N ASN A 94 -35.94 -39.06 -27.75
CA ASN A 94 -36.09 -38.35 -26.47
C ASN A 94 -36.45 -39.28 -25.30
N PHE A 95 -37.54 -40.05 -25.41
CA PHE A 95 -37.97 -40.93 -24.31
C PHE A 95 -37.02 -42.11 -24.10
N ARG A 96 -36.41 -42.61 -25.18
CA ARG A 96 -35.41 -43.68 -25.14
C ARG A 96 -34.15 -43.26 -24.40
N ASP A 97 -33.63 -42.07 -24.71
CA ASP A 97 -32.45 -41.51 -24.04
C ASP A 97 -32.75 -41.27 -22.55
N ILE A 98 -33.94 -40.76 -22.19
CA ILE A 98 -34.35 -40.59 -20.79
C ILE A 98 -34.33 -41.93 -20.02
N ILE A 99 -34.90 -43.00 -20.57
CA ILE A 99 -34.92 -44.30 -19.89
C ILE A 99 -33.51 -44.90 -19.80
N ARG A 100 -32.70 -44.79 -20.87
CA ARG A 100 -31.29 -45.22 -20.85
C ARG A 100 -30.51 -44.51 -19.76
N ASP A 101 -30.60 -43.18 -19.71
CA ASP A 101 -29.82 -42.36 -18.79
C ASP A 101 -30.33 -42.49 -17.35
N SER A 102 -31.65 -42.65 -17.15
CA SER A 102 -32.25 -43.00 -15.86
C SER A 102 -31.77 -44.36 -15.35
N LEU A 103 -31.66 -45.36 -16.23
CA LEU A 103 -31.16 -46.68 -15.86
C LEU A 103 -29.68 -46.61 -15.47
N ALA A 104 -28.89 -45.83 -16.20
CA ALA A 104 -27.50 -45.56 -15.84
C ALA A 104 -27.39 -44.86 -14.47
N SER A 105 -28.29 -43.90 -14.16
CA SER A 105 -28.33 -43.26 -12.83
C SER A 105 -28.71 -44.24 -11.72
N TYR A 106 -29.68 -45.13 -11.94
CA TYR A 106 -30.08 -46.16 -10.98
C TYR A 106 -28.97 -47.16 -10.69
N GLN A 107 -28.21 -47.53 -11.71
CA GLN A 107 -27.11 -48.50 -11.59
C GLN A 107 -25.81 -47.88 -11.07
N ASP A 108 -25.78 -46.56 -10.84
CA ASP A 108 -24.60 -45.90 -10.29
C ASP A 108 -24.41 -46.27 -8.81
N ALA A 109 -23.18 -46.57 -8.41
CA ALA A 109 -22.87 -47.01 -7.04
C ALA A 109 -23.13 -45.93 -5.97
N SER A 110 -23.28 -44.66 -6.37
CA SER A 110 -23.60 -43.55 -5.47
C SER A 110 -25.10 -43.28 -5.31
N PHE A 111 -25.96 -43.98 -6.07
CA PHE A 111 -27.41 -43.84 -5.99
C PHE A 111 -27.95 -44.37 -4.66
N ASN A 112 -28.79 -43.56 -4.00
CA ASN A 112 -29.42 -43.94 -2.74
C ASN A 112 -30.89 -44.36 -2.94
N ASP A 113 -31.14 -45.67 -2.92
CA ASP A 113 -32.44 -46.31 -3.08
C ASP A 113 -33.53 -45.91 -2.05
N ASP A 114 -33.20 -45.13 -1.02
CA ASP A 114 -34.19 -44.65 -0.05
C ASP A 114 -34.74 -43.24 -0.40
N VAL A 115 -33.99 -42.43 -1.15
CA VAL A 115 -34.27 -40.98 -1.28
C VAL A 115 -33.99 -40.40 -2.66
N ASP A 116 -33.10 -40.97 -3.46
CA ASP A 116 -32.71 -40.38 -4.73
C ASP A 116 -33.77 -40.64 -5.81
N LYS A 117 -33.91 -39.71 -6.75
CA LYS A 117 -34.93 -39.73 -7.80
C LYS A 117 -34.32 -39.39 -9.14
N TYR A 118 -34.90 -39.93 -10.18
CA TYR A 118 -34.50 -39.58 -11.55
C TYR A 118 -35.71 -39.51 -12.47
N GLY A 119 -35.58 -38.77 -13.56
CA GLY A 119 -36.58 -38.83 -14.62
C GLY A 119 -36.60 -37.58 -15.47
N VAL A 120 -37.79 -37.05 -15.72
CA VAL A 120 -37.97 -36.02 -16.74
C VAL A 120 -38.87 -34.86 -16.30
N ALA A 121 -38.44 -33.64 -16.61
CA ALA A 121 -39.25 -32.43 -16.54
C ALA A 121 -39.77 -32.05 -17.95
N VAL A 122 -41.08 -31.89 -18.09
CA VAL A 122 -41.73 -31.69 -19.40
C VAL A 122 -42.75 -30.56 -19.41
N ASN A 123 -42.94 -29.89 -20.54
CA ASN A 123 -44.05 -28.94 -20.71
C ASN A 123 -45.24 -29.60 -21.39
N GLU A 124 -45.02 -30.04 -22.64
CA GLU A 124 -46.04 -30.60 -23.51
C GLU A 124 -46.00 -32.13 -23.47
N ILE A 125 -47.01 -32.72 -22.84
CA ILE A 125 -47.27 -34.16 -22.82
C ILE A 125 -48.78 -34.37 -22.76
N SER A 126 -49.29 -35.41 -23.44
CA SER A 126 -50.73 -35.71 -23.36
C SER A 126 -51.14 -35.98 -21.91
N SER A 127 -52.19 -35.31 -21.42
CA SER A 127 -52.64 -35.41 -20.02
C SER A 127 -52.93 -36.86 -19.58
N ALA A 128 -53.43 -37.69 -20.51
CA ALA A 128 -53.63 -39.11 -20.25
C ALA A 128 -52.29 -39.82 -19.96
N LYS A 129 -51.30 -39.71 -20.85
CA LYS A 129 -50.00 -40.38 -20.69
C LYS A 129 -49.19 -39.87 -19.49
N PHE A 130 -49.24 -38.57 -19.20
CA PHE A 130 -48.60 -38.02 -17.99
C PHE A 130 -49.19 -38.64 -16.72
N ARG A 131 -50.53 -38.65 -16.61
CA ARG A 131 -51.24 -39.26 -15.48
C ARG A 131 -50.96 -40.75 -15.38
N ASP A 132 -51.01 -41.47 -16.48
CA ASP A 132 -50.89 -42.94 -16.46
C ASP A 132 -49.45 -43.38 -16.14
N LEU A 133 -48.41 -42.67 -16.62
CA LEU A 133 -47.01 -42.91 -16.24
C LEU A 133 -46.74 -42.51 -14.79
N GLY A 134 -47.21 -41.33 -14.35
CA GLY A 134 -47.09 -40.91 -12.95
C GLY A 134 -47.79 -41.89 -12.00
N PHE A 135 -48.98 -42.38 -12.38
CA PHE A 135 -49.71 -43.38 -11.62
C PHE A 135 -48.97 -44.72 -11.58
N LEU A 136 -48.34 -45.16 -12.68
CA LEU A 136 -47.49 -46.36 -12.71
C LEU A 136 -46.35 -46.28 -11.67
N CYS A 137 -45.66 -45.14 -11.60
CA CYS A 137 -44.58 -44.93 -10.64
C CYS A 137 -45.13 -44.87 -9.20
N HIS A 138 -46.27 -44.20 -8.98
CA HIS A 138 -46.91 -44.15 -7.66
C HIS A 138 -47.33 -45.54 -7.17
N ILE A 139 -47.92 -46.39 -8.01
CA ILE A 139 -48.28 -47.75 -7.59
C ILE A 139 -47.06 -48.65 -7.40
N ALA A 140 -45.91 -48.33 -8.03
CA ALA A 140 -44.64 -48.98 -7.74
C ALA A 140 -44.15 -48.62 -6.32
N VAL A 141 -44.18 -47.34 -5.94
CA VAL A 141 -43.85 -46.87 -4.58
C VAL A 141 -44.77 -47.48 -3.52
N GLU A 142 -46.08 -47.52 -3.75
CA GLU A 142 -47.07 -48.08 -2.82
C GLU A 142 -47.05 -49.62 -2.73
N SER A 143 -46.33 -50.29 -3.62
CA SER A 143 -46.19 -51.74 -3.57
C SER A 143 -44.91 -52.09 -2.82
N GLY A 144 -45.05 -52.57 -1.58
CA GLY A 144 -43.91 -52.89 -0.71
C GLY A 144 -42.99 -53.99 -1.23
N ASP A 145 -43.52 -54.90 -2.06
CA ASP A 145 -42.76 -55.95 -2.73
C ASP A 145 -43.23 -56.14 -4.18
N ILE A 146 -42.42 -56.89 -4.94
CA ILE A 146 -42.65 -57.17 -6.36
C ILE A 146 -43.91 -58.03 -6.59
N GLU A 147 -44.27 -58.90 -5.65
CA GLU A 147 -45.42 -59.80 -5.80
C GLU A 147 -46.73 -59.01 -5.76
N HIS A 148 -46.83 -58.08 -4.81
CA HIS A 148 -47.94 -57.14 -4.71
C HIS A 148 -48.01 -56.19 -5.91
N PHE A 149 -46.85 -55.75 -6.42
CA PHE A 149 -46.80 -54.92 -7.64
C PHE A 149 -47.35 -55.70 -8.85
N GLU A 150 -46.85 -56.91 -9.12
CA GLU A 150 -47.26 -57.72 -10.28
C GLU A 150 -48.72 -58.19 -10.20
N GLN A 151 -49.26 -58.45 -9.00
CA GLN A 151 -50.68 -58.80 -8.83
C GLN A 151 -51.62 -57.74 -9.43
N ARG A 152 -51.25 -56.45 -9.36
CA ARG A 152 -52.03 -55.34 -9.94
C ARG A 152 -52.14 -55.43 -11.45
N PHE A 153 -51.19 -56.07 -12.13
CA PHE A 153 -51.14 -56.20 -13.59
C PHE A 153 -51.65 -57.56 -14.11
N SER A 154 -51.94 -58.51 -13.20
CA SER A 154 -52.53 -59.81 -13.54
C SER A 154 -53.89 -59.70 -14.24
N THR A 155 -54.42 -60.83 -14.72
CA THR A 155 -55.75 -60.92 -15.35
C THR A 155 -56.89 -60.48 -14.42
N ASN A 156 -56.72 -60.62 -13.10
CA ASN A 156 -57.67 -60.16 -12.07
C ASN A 156 -57.20 -58.87 -11.36
N GLY A 157 -56.14 -58.23 -11.85
CA GLY A 157 -55.56 -57.02 -11.29
C GLY A 157 -56.37 -55.76 -11.60
N ASN A 158 -56.09 -54.68 -10.88
CA ASN A 158 -56.80 -53.39 -11.00
C ASN A 158 -56.14 -52.37 -11.95
N ALA A 159 -55.01 -52.70 -12.58
CA ALA A 159 -54.35 -51.82 -13.55
C ALA A 159 -55.13 -51.76 -14.87
N SER A 160 -55.38 -50.55 -15.39
CA SER A 160 -56.05 -50.35 -16.68
C SER A 160 -55.19 -50.82 -17.87
N ALA A 161 -55.83 -51.01 -19.03
CA ALA A 161 -55.12 -51.37 -20.26
C ALA A 161 -54.06 -50.32 -20.67
N ASP A 162 -54.32 -49.03 -20.42
CA ASP A 162 -53.39 -47.94 -20.74
C ASP A 162 -52.14 -47.95 -19.86
N ILE A 163 -52.31 -48.24 -18.56
CA ILE A 163 -51.19 -48.35 -17.61
C ILE A 163 -50.35 -49.59 -17.93
N LYS A 164 -51.00 -50.72 -18.26
CA LYS A 164 -50.31 -51.93 -18.75
C LYS A 164 -49.47 -51.61 -19.99
N ALA A 165 -50.03 -50.89 -20.96
CA ALA A 165 -49.30 -50.52 -22.18
C ALA A 165 -48.08 -49.63 -21.90
N ILE A 166 -48.15 -48.69 -20.96
CA ILE A 166 -47.00 -47.86 -20.57
C ILE A 166 -45.93 -48.68 -19.84
N LYS A 167 -46.34 -49.58 -18.94
CA LYS A 167 -45.42 -50.50 -18.25
C LYS A 167 -44.62 -51.32 -19.27
N GLU A 168 -45.29 -51.91 -20.26
CA GLU A 168 -44.63 -52.69 -21.32
C GLU A 168 -43.65 -51.84 -22.14
N VAL A 169 -44.01 -50.59 -22.45
CA VAL A 169 -43.10 -49.66 -23.15
C VAL A 169 -41.83 -49.40 -22.34
N VAL A 170 -41.95 -49.14 -21.04
CA VAL A 170 -40.80 -48.90 -20.16
C VAL A 170 -39.97 -50.17 -20.00
N TYR A 171 -40.61 -51.32 -19.75
CA TYR A 171 -39.93 -52.60 -19.59
C TYR A 171 -39.16 -53.01 -20.84
N GLN A 172 -39.75 -52.81 -22.02
CA GLN A 172 -39.08 -53.06 -23.29
C GLN A 172 -37.80 -52.23 -23.43
N LEU A 173 -37.83 -50.95 -23.04
CA LEU A 173 -36.66 -50.07 -23.12
C LEU A 173 -35.61 -50.41 -22.06
N LEU A 174 -36.03 -50.78 -20.84
CA LEU A 174 -35.14 -51.24 -19.79
C LEU A 174 -34.38 -52.50 -20.22
N ASP A 175 -35.09 -53.49 -20.77
CA ASP A 175 -34.46 -54.72 -21.29
C ASP A 175 -33.52 -54.43 -22.46
N GLU A 176 -33.88 -53.49 -23.34
CA GLU A 176 -33.05 -53.10 -24.49
C GLU A 176 -31.73 -52.42 -24.10
N PHE A 177 -31.74 -51.56 -23.07
CA PHE A 177 -30.55 -50.82 -22.64
C PHE A 177 -29.72 -51.52 -21.55
N SER A 178 -30.30 -52.50 -20.87
CA SER A 178 -29.58 -53.33 -19.89
C SER A 178 -28.59 -54.28 -20.57
N ALA A 179 -27.41 -54.46 -19.97
CA ALA A 179 -26.41 -55.41 -20.48
C ALA A 179 -26.85 -56.89 -20.31
N ALA A 180 -27.72 -57.15 -19.32
CA ALA A 180 -28.38 -58.41 -19.08
C ALA A 180 -29.84 -58.15 -18.64
N PRO A 181 -30.79 -59.06 -18.91
CA PRO A 181 -32.20 -58.85 -18.56
C PRO A 181 -32.35 -58.55 -17.07
N LEU A 182 -32.92 -57.38 -16.75
CA LEU A 182 -33.14 -56.97 -15.36
C LEU A 182 -34.13 -57.89 -14.66
N ALA A 183 -33.85 -58.22 -13.41
CA ALA A 183 -34.76 -58.97 -12.57
C ALA A 183 -36.07 -58.18 -12.37
N PRO A 184 -37.21 -58.86 -12.18
CA PRO A 184 -38.49 -58.17 -11.92
C PRO A 184 -38.41 -57.18 -10.75
N THR A 185 -37.65 -57.51 -9.70
CA THR A 185 -37.39 -56.64 -8.55
C THR A 185 -36.68 -55.35 -8.96
N GLU A 186 -35.62 -55.43 -9.78
CA GLU A 186 -34.87 -54.25 -10.27
C GLU A 186 -35.74 -53.35 -11.13
N LYS A 187 -36.64 -53.93 -11.96
CA LYS A 187 -37.60 -53.15 -12.76
C LYS A 187 -38.64 -52.44 -11.90
N HIS A 188 -39.06 -53.05 -10.79
CA HIS A 188 -39.97 -52.44 -9.82
C HIS A 188 -39.29 -51.34 -9.03
N ASP A 189 -38.08 -51.59 -8.53
CA ASP A 189 -37.28 -50.60 -7.82
C ASP A 189 -36.90 -49.42 -8.73
N PHE A 190 -36.65 -49.66 -10.02
CA PHE A 190 -36.49 -48.58 -11.00
C PHE A 190 -37.71 -47.65 -11.05
N LEU A 191 -38.92 -48.24 -11.14
CA LEU A 191 -40.17 -47.48 -11.20
C LEU A 191 -40.51 -46.75 -9.89
N LYS A 192 -39.96 -47.17 -8.74
CA LYS A 192 -40.14 -46.45 -7.46
C LYS A 192 -39.45 -45.08 -7.47
N HIS A 193 -38.32 -44.98 -8.15
CA HIS A 193 -37.48 -43.78 -8.18
C HIS A 193 -37.69 -42.91 -9.42
N PHE A 194 -38.31 -43.47 -10.47
CA PHE A 194 -38.63 -42.74 -11.68
C PHE A 194 -39.75 -41.72 -11.44
N ILE A 195 -39.50 -40.45 -11.80
CA ILE A 195 -40.47 -39.36 -11.68
C ILE A 195 -40.71 -38.65 -13.01
N ILE A 196 -41.91 -38.10 -13.15
CA ILE A 196 -42.26 -37.18 -14.23
C ILE A 196 -42.81 -35.89 -13.62
N VAL A 197 -42.17 -34.76 -13.95
CA VAL A 197 -42.53 -33.43 -13.48
C VAL A 197 -43.05 -32.63 -14.66
N ARG A 198 -44.12 -31.88 -14.46
CA ARG A 198 -44.67 -30.98 -15.48
C ARG A 198 -44.50 -29.53 -15.04
N PHE A 199 -43.91 -28.71 -15.90
CA PHE A 199 -43.88 -27.25 -15.73
C PHE A 199 -44.59 -26.56 -16.90
N ASP A 200 -45.17 -25.41 -16.62
CA ASP A 200 -45.89 -24.56 -17.55
C ASP A 200 -45.18 -23.19 -17.69
N PHE A 201 -44.42 -23.03 -18.78
CA PHE A 201 -43.53 -21.88 -19.06
C PHE A 201 -43.56 -21.38 -20.53
N LEU A 202 -44.53 -21.79 -21.38
CA LEU A 202 -44.50 -21.43 -22.81
C LEU A 202 -45.83 -20.83 -23.35
N HIS A 203 -46.71 -20.31 -22.51
CA HIS A 203 -48.00 -19.73 -22.94
C HIS A 203 -48.48 -18.53 -22.11
N ASP A 204 -49.18 -17.56 -22.69
CA ASP A 204 -49.72 -16.43 -21.91
C ASP A 204 -50.63 -16.92 -20.75
N GLY A 205 -50.23 -16.62 -19.50
CA GLY A 205 -50.91 -17.09 -18.27
C GLY A 205 -50.22 -18.22 -17.49
N GLU A 206 -48.92 -18.42 -17.72
CA GLU A 206 -48.04 -19.42 -17.06
C GLU A 206 -48.15 -19.38 -15.54
N VAL A 207 -48.39 -20.55 -14.94
CA VAL A 207 -48.58 -20.67 -13.48
C VAL A 207 -47.24 -20.74 -12.75
N ASP A 208 -46.26 -21.47 -13.28
CA ASP A 208 -45.01 -21.76 -12.57
C ASP A 208 -44.08 -20.54 -12.48
N ALA A 209 -44.07 -19.68 -13.50
CA ALA A 209 -43.37 -18.40 -13.44
C ALA A 209 -43.96 -17.52 -12.32
N HIS A 210 -45.28 -17.49 -12.18
CA HIS A 210 -45.95 -16.75 -11.11
C HIS A 210 -45.65 -17.30 -9.71
N ILE A 211 -45.57 -18.63 -9.56
CA ILE A 211 -45.15 -19.28 -8.31
C ILE A 211 -43.72 -18.86 -7.94
N ALA A 212 -42.80 -18.89 -8.90
CA ALA A 212 -41.44 -18.44 -8.68
C ALA A 212 -41.37 -16.94 -8.32
N GLU A 213 -42.14 -16.09 -8.99
CA GLU A 213 -42.25 -14.68 -8.64
C GLU A 213 -42.77 -14.47 -7.20
N GLN A 214 -43.76 -15.25 -6.74
CA GLN A 214 -44.23 -15.19 -5.36
C GLN A 214 -43.15 -15.63 -4.36
N GLN A 215 -42.39 -16.67 -4.69
CA GLN A 215 -41.25 -17.10 -3.87
C GLN A 215 -40.18 -16.01 -3.79
N ILE A 216 -39.82 -15.39 -4.90
CA ILE A 216 -38.91 -14.23 -4.94
C ILE A 216 -39.47 -13.08 -4.10
N GLN A 217 -40.75 -12.75 -4.25
CA GLN A 217 -41.40 -11.68 -3.50
C GLN A 217 -41.29 -11.89 -1.99
N SER A 218 -41.33 -13.14 -1.51
CA SER A 218 -41.13 -13.47 -0.09
C SER A 218 -39.70 -13.21 0.42
N GLN A 219 -38.72 -13.17 -0.50
CA GLN A 219 -37.30 -12.94 -0.24
C GLN A 219 -36.90 -11.48 -0.50
N LEU A 220 -37.84 -10.61 -0.87
CA LEU A 220 -37.62 -9.18 -1.02
C LEU A 220 -38.10 -8.42 0.23
N PRO A 221 -37.45 -7.30 0.59
CA PRO A 221 -37.98 -6.41 1.62
C PRO A 221 -39.40 -5.93 1.29
N THR A 222 -40.25 -5.70 2.30
CA THR A 222 -41.65 -5.30 2.13
C THR A 222 -41.82 -4.01 1.31
N ASN A 223 -40.81 -3.13 1.35
CA ASN A 223 -40.78 -1.86 0.60
C ASN A 223 -39.83 -1.92 -0.62
N SER A 224 -39.60 -3.10 -1.19
CA SER A 224 -38.77 -3.24 -2.38
C SER A 224 -39.37 -2.49 -3.56
N ILE A 225 -38.54 -1.70 -4.24
CA ILE A 225 -38.90 -0.98 -5.48
C ILE A 225 -38.66 -1.89 -6.71
N VAL A 226 -37.89 -2.97 -6.53
CA VAL A 226 -37.56 -3.92 -7.60
C VAL A 226 -38.70 -4.92 -7.76
N SER A 227 -39.20 -5.05 -8.99
CA SER A 227 -40.22 -6.04 -9.35
C SER A 227 -39.68 -7.47 -9.25
N PRO A 228 -40.41 -8.42 -8.64
CA PRO A 228 -40.04 -9.84 -8.64
C PRO A 228 -39.79 -10.40 -10.03
N VAL A 229 -40.51 -9.91 -11.05
CA VAL A 229 -40.35 -10.30 -12.45
C VAL A 229 -38.93 -10.03 -12.95
N LEU A 230 -38.33 -8.89 -12.59
CA LEU A 230 -36.97 -8.55 -13.00
C LEU A 230 -35.92 -9.43 -12.32
N VAL A 231 -36.17 -9.80 -11.07
CA VAL A 231 -35.30 -10.72 -10.33
C VAL A 231 -35.42 -12.12 -10.92
N TRP A 232 -36.63 -12.57 -11.29
CA TRP A 232 -36.85 -13.82 -12.00
C TRP A 232 -36.07 -13.88 -13.32
N SER A 233 -36.14 -12.84 -14.15
CA SER A 233 -35.36 -12.75 -15.39
C SER A 233 -33.85 -12.83 -15.13
N TYR A 234 -33.36 -12.22 -14.04
CA TYR A 234 -31.95 -12.31 -13.68
C TYR A 234 -31.53 -13.69 -13.16
N VAL A 235 -32.37 -14.35 -12.37
CA VAL A 235 -32.15 -15.75 -11.92
C VAL A 235 -32.12 -16.70 -13.13
N TYR A 236 -32.98 -16.47 -14.11
CA TYR A 236 -32.99 -17.22 -15.37
C TYR A 236 -31.67 -17.08 -16.13
N GLU A 237 -31.17 -15.86 -16.34
CA GLU A 237 -29.88 -15.64 -16.99
C GLU A 237 -28.71 -16.25 -16.19
N LEU A 238 -28.72 -16.12 -14.86
CA LEU A 238 -27.73 -16.76 -13.97
C LEU A 238 -27.73 -18.29 -14.13
N GLY A 239 -28.91 -18.90 -14.21
CA GLY A 239 -29.07 -20.33 -14.46
C GLY A 239 -28.44 -20.74 -15.79
N ARG A 240 -28.80 -20.05 -16.88
CA ARG A 240 -28.29 -20.35 -18.23
C ARG A 240 -26.79 -20.17 -18.37
N GLU A 241 -26.23 -19.07 -17.87
CA GLU A 241 -24.79 -18.83 -17.90
C GLU A 241 -24.02 -19.89 -17.10
N SER A 242 -24.60 -20.35 -15.99
CA SER A 242 -24.01 -21.40 -15.16
C SER A 242 -24.11 -22.77 -15.82
N ALA A 243 -25.25 -23.12 -16.41
CA ALA A 243 -25.44 -24.36 -17.15
C ALA A 243 -24.45 -24.49 -18.31
N GLY A 244 -24.21 -23.42 -19.08
CA GLY A 244 -23.20 -23.41 -20.16
C GLY A 244 -21.75 -23.67 -19.69
N LYS A 245 -21.50 -23.67 -18.38
CA LYS A 245 -20.20 -23.95 -17.75
C LYS A 245 -20.26 -25.15 -16.79
N ALA A 246 -21.34 -25.95 -16.84
CA ALA A 246 -21.59 -27.05 -15.90
C ALA A 246 -21.50 -26.63 -14.42
N GLY A 247 -22.06 -25.46 -14.09
CA GLY A 247 -21.94 -24.85 -12.76
C GLY A 247 -23.03 -25.27 -11.76
N GLN A 248 -22.70 -25.15 -10.46
CA GLN A 248 -23.58 -25.46 -9.32
C GLN A 248 -23.85 -24.25 -8.41
N PHE A 249 -25.05 -24.13 -7.86
CA PHE A 249 -25.43 -23.11 -6.89
C PHE A 249 -25.81 -23.76 -5.55
N ASP A 250 -25.15 -23.32 -4.49
CA ASP A 250 -25.69 -23.34 -3.14
C ASP A 250 -26.31 -21.96 -2.80
N ARG A 251 -26.97 -21.87 -1.64
CA ARG A 251 -27.57 -20.60 -1.21
C ARG A 251 -26.54 -19.48 -1.12
N VAL A 252 -25.35 -19.76 -0.59
CA VAL A 252 -24.29 -18.76 -0.39
C VAL A 252 -23.89 -18.10 -1.70
N ARG A 253 -23.63 -18.90 -2.75
CA ARG A 253 -23.32 -18.41 -4.09
C ARG A 253 -24.51 -17.64 -4.69
N LEU A 254 -25.72 -18.18 -4.59
CA LEU A 254 -26.91 -17.56 -5.18
C LEU A 254 -27.23 -16.19 -4.53
N VAL A 255 -27.24 -16.12 -3.20
CA VAL A 255 -27.44 -14.89 -2.44
C VAL A 255 -26.34 -13.87 -2.77
N HIS A 256 -25.08 -14.32 -2.87
CA HIS A 256 -23.98 -13.44 -3.26
C HIS A 256 -24.19 -12.83 -4.65
N GLU A 257 -24.56 -13.62 -5.65
CA GLU A 257 -24.82 -13.14 -7.02
C GLU A 257 -26.02 -12.18 -7.06
N LEU A 258 -27.13 -12.52 -6.40
CA LEU A 258 -28.32 -11.67 -6.37
C LEU A 258 -28.10 -10.35 -5.61
N SER A 259 -27.29 -10.37 -4.54
CA SER A 259 -26.93 -9.15 -3.78
C SER A 259 -26.17 -8.10 -4.61
N LYS A 260 -25.75 -8.43 -5.83
CA LYS A 260 -25.15 -7.48 -6.77
C LYS A 260 -26.17 -6.57 -7.44
N VAL A 261 -27.42 -7.02 -7.57
CA VAL A 261 -28.47 -6.32 -8.31
C VAL A 261 -29.69 -5.96 -7.47
N VAL A 262 -29.97 -6.74 -6.41
CA VAL A 262 -31.16 -6.53 -5.56
C VAL A 262 -30.81 -6.73 -4.09
N LYS A 263 -31.46 -5.95 -3.21
CA LYS A 263 -31.38 -6.15 -1.76
C LYS A 263 -32.39 -7.23 -1.37
N LEU A 264 -31.92 -8.30 -0.75
CA LEU A 264 -32.78 -9.40 -0.29
C LEU A 264 -33.20 -9.20 1.17
N LYS A 265 -34.22 -9.93 1.61
CA LYS A 265 -34.53 -10.16 3.02
C LYS A 265 -33.64 -11.29 3.55
N GLU A 266 -33.43 -11.34 4.87
CA GLU A 266 -32.85 -12.52 5.49
C GLU A 266 -33.65 -13.80 5.19
N GLY A 267 -32.93 -14.89 4.91
CA GLY A 267 -33.50 -16.23 4.74
C GLY A 267 -34.15 -16.74 6.01
N ARG A 268 -35.13 -17.63 5.85
CA ARG A 268 -35.95 -18.15 6.94
C ARG A 268 -35.09 -18.82 8.03
N THR A 269 -34.06 -19.56 7.65
CA THR A 269 -33.14 -20.19 8.60
C THR A 269 -32.19 -19.21 9.33
N PHE A 270 -32.08 -17.97 8.87
CA PHE A 270 -31.24 -16.93 9.47
C PHE A 270 -32.03 -15.91 10.31
N GLU A 271 -33.37 -15.89 10.23
CA GLU A 271 -34.22 -14.88 10.89
C GLU A 271 -33.92 -14.75 12.39
N GLU A 272 -33.84 -15.86 13.13
CA GLU A 272 -33.55 -15.84 14.57
C GLU A 272 -32.14 -15.31 14.88
N GLN A 273 -31.14 -15.73 14.08
CA GLN A 273 -29.75 -15.34 14.25
C GLN A 273 -29.56 -13.83 14.00
N ILE A 274 -30.16 -13.32 12.92
CA ILE A 274 -30.12 -11.91 12.55
C ILE A 274 -30.95 -11.06 13.52
N ALA A 275 -32.10 -11.54 14.00
CA ALA A 275 -32.89 -10.84 15.01
C ALA A 275 -32.07 -10.62 16.30
N LYS A 276 -31.32 -11.63 16.75
CA LYS A 276 -30.45 -11.49 17.92
C LYS A 276 -29.32 -10.48 17.68
N ILE A 277 -28.70 -10.49 16.51
CA ILE A 277 -27.67 -9.50 16.14
C ILE A 277 -28.24 -8.08 16.17
N LYS A 278 -29.44 -7.86 15.61
CA LYS A 278 -30.16 -6.57 15.65
C LYS A 278 -30.41 -6.12 17.10
N GLU A 279 -30.86 -7.02 17.97
CA GLU A 279 -31.08 -6.74 19.41
C GLU A 279 -29.77 -6.34 20.12
N LEU A 280 -28.68 -7.08 19.89
CA LEU A 280 -27.38 -6.81 20.49
C LEU A 280 -26.80 -5.49 20.01
N THR A 281 -26.88 -5.20 18.71
CA THR A 281 -26.44 -3.92 18.13
C THR A 281 -27.14 -2.74 18.82
N ASN A 282 -28.48 -2.78 18.93
CA ASN A 282 -29.23 -1.72 19.62
C ASN A 282 -28.85 -1.63 21.11
N THR A 283 -28.71 -2.77 21.79
CA THR A 283 -28.32 -2.83 23.21
C THR A 283 -26.97 -2.18 23.43
N TYR A 284 -25.98 -2.49 22.59
CA TYR A 284 -24.63 -1.94 22.74
C TYR A 284 -24.54 -0.46 22.34
N LEU A 285 -25.31 0.00 21.36
CA LEU A 285 -25.37 1.41 20.98
C LEU A 285 -26.02 2.29 22.07
N HIS A 286 -27.09 1.81 22.70
CA HIS A 286 -27.70 2.53 23.83
C HIS A 286 -26.75 2.71 25.03
N GLN A 287 -25.70 1.89 25.13
CA GLN A 287 -24.66 2.06 26.13
C GLN A 287 -23.62 3.14 25.76
N ILE A 288 -23.65 3.74 24.59
CA ILE A 288 -22.70 4.80 24.22
C ILE A 288 -23.39 6.14 24.41
N GLN A 289 -22.95 6.96 25.37
CA GLN A 289 -23.47 8.33 25.49
C GLN A 289 -22.92 9.19 24.36
N SER A 290 -23.79 9.98 23.72
CA SER A 290 -23.45 10.84 22.58
C SER A 290 -23.92 12.29 22.76
N ASP A 291 -24.43 12.62 23.94
CA ASP A 291 -24.94 13.95 24.30
C ASP A 291 -24.04 14.65 25.32
N ILE A 292 -24.05 15.99 25.24
CA ILE A 292 -23.53 16.91 26.26
C ILE A 292 -24.77 17.43 26.99
N ASP A 293 -25.03 16.89 28.18
CA ASP A 293 -26.17 17.25 29.05
C ASP A 293 -27.51 17.28 28.28
N GLY A 294 -27.81 16.17 27.59
CA GLY A 294 -29.03 16.01 26.79
C GLY A 294 -28.98 16.63 25.39
N TYR A 295 -27.98 17.46 25.06
CA TYR A 295 -27.81 18.03 23.73
C TYR A 295 -26.85 17.21 22.86
N SER A 296 -27.32 16.75 21.69
CA SER A 296 -26.48 16.06 20.71
C SER A 296 -25.87 17.07 19.74
N LEU A 297 -24.55 17.30 19.85
CA LEU A 297 -23.82 18.14 18.91
C LEU A 297 -23.61 17.42 17.57
N ASP A 298 -24.02 18.06 16.47
CA ASP A 298 -23.78 17.54 15.12
C ASP A 298 -22.41 17.97 14.60
N ARG A 299 -21.48 17.01 14.51
CA ARG A 299 -20.11 17.23 14.03
C ARG A 299 -20.02 16.95 12.53
N THR A 300 -20.67 17.79 11.72
CA THR A 300 -20.85 17.58 10.27
C THR A 300 -19.54 17.39 9.52
N GLY A 301 -18.50 18.15 9.86
CA GLY A 301 -17.17 18.03 9.23
C GLY A 301 -16.57 16.62 9.35
N LEU A 302 -16.64 16.02 10.55
CA LEU A 302 -16.16 14.66 10.80
C LEU A 302 -17.01 13.60 10.09
N LYS A 303 -18.33 13.79 10.01
CA LYS A 303 -19.23 12.90 9.26
C LYS A 303 -18.92 12.91 7.76
N LEU A 304 -18.65 14.08 7.19
CA LEU A 304 -18.24 14.22 5.79
C LEU A 304 -16.89 13.54 5.54
N GLU A 305 -15.90 13.77 6.41
CA GLU A 305 -14.59 13.11 6.33
C GLU A 305 -14.71 11.59 6.40
N PHE A 306 -15.52 11.06 7.33
CA PHE A 306 -15.82 9.64 7.42
C PHE A 306 -16.47 9.11 6.12
N THR A 307 -17.44 9.84 5.58
CA THR A 307 -18.16 9.46 4.36
C THR A 307 -17.24 9.40 3.14
N GLU A 308 -16.28 10.32 3.03
CA GLU A 308 -15.27 10.27 1.96
C GLU A 308 -14.30 9.10 2.15
N LYS A 309 -13.83 8.85 3.37
CA LYS A 309 -12.89 7.75 3.65
C LYS A 309 -13.51 6.38 3.47
N ILE A 310 -14.77 6.19 3.89
CA ILE A 310 -15.44 4.89 3.73
C ILE A 310 -15.69 4.56 2.27
N LYS A 311 -15.81 5.52 1.34
CA LYS A 311 -15.99 5.23 -0.11
C LYS A 311 -14.78 4.49 -0.71
N SER A 312 -13.56 4.88 -0.35
CA SER A 312 -12.32 4.40 -0.99
C SER A 312 -11.51 3.41 -0.15
N LYS A 313 -11.76 3.31 1.16
CA LYS A 313 -10.97 2.49 2.09
C LYS A 313 -11.78 1.32 2.63
N ARG A 314 -11.11 0.18 2.88
CA ARG A 314 -11.72 -1.06 3.37
C ARG A 314 -11.66 -1.19 4.90
N PHE A 315 -10.65 -0.57 5.53
CA PHE A 315 -10.48 -0.54 6.98
C PHE A 315 -10.39 0.92 7.46
N ILE A 316 -11.35 1.36 8.27
CA ILE A 316 -11.46 2.74 8.74
C ILE A 316 -11.16 2.75 10.24
N GLN A 317 -10.20 3.57 10.62
CA GLN A 317 -9.82 3.85 12.00
C GLN A 317 -10.42 5.20 12.40
N ILE A 318 -11.05 5.26 13.57
CA ILE A 318 -11.49 6.51 14.20
C ILE A 318 -10.60 6.72 15.43
N THR A 319 -9.64 7.64 15.33
CA THR A 319 -8.64 7.93 16.36
C THR A 319 -8.93 9.26 17.05
N GLY A 320 -8.24 9.54 18.16
CA GLY A 320 -8.37 10.80 18.90
C GLY A 320 -8.15 10.63 20.40
N MET A 321 -7.95 11.75 21.09
CA MET A 321 -7.73 11.80 22.54
C MET A 321 -8.93 11.30 23.36
N PRO A 322 -8.74 10.84 24.60
CA PRO A 322 -9.85 10.49 25.49
C PRO A 322 -10.84 11.66 25.67
N GLY A 323 -12.14 11.38 25.68
CA GLY A 323 -13.18 12.39 25.84
C GLY A 323 -13.53 13.22 24.61
N THR A 324 -12.85 13.05 23.45
CA THR A 324 -13.13 13.81 22.21
C THR A 324 -14.40 13.38 21.45
N GLY A 325 -15.03 12.27 21.85
CA GLY A 325 -16.28 11.80 21.26
C GLY A 325 -16.14 10.76 20.13
N LYS A 326 -15.05 9.97 20.09
CA LYS A 326 -14.87 8.87 19.11
C LYS A 326 -16.05 7.89 19.04
N SER A 327 -16.45 7.35 20.19
CA SER A 327 -17.59 6.42 20.27
C SER A 327 -18.92 7.12 19.96
N ALA A 328 -19.05 8.42 20.27
CA ALA A 328 -20.23 9.21 19.90
C ALA A 328 -20.33 9.39 18.37
N LEU A 329 -19.22 9.69 17.69
CA LEU A 329 -19.17 9.73 16.22
C LEU A 329 -19.51 8.36 15.61
N LEU A 330 -18.89 7.28 16.14
CA LEU A 330 -19.21 5.91 15.72
C LEU A 330 -20.70 5.60 15.86
N ARG A 331 -21.30 5.95 17.00
CA ARG A 331 -22.73 5.77 17.25
C ARG A 331 -23.58 6.53 16.24
N GLN A 332 -23.31 7.81 16.01
CA GLN A 332 -24.06 8.63 15.03
C GLN A 332 -23.96 8.05 13.61
N VAL A 333 -22.79 7.54 13.23
CA VAL A 333 -22.59 6.86 11.95
C VAL A 333 -23.42 5.58 11.87
N VAL A 334 -23.37 4.74 12.91
CA VAL A 334 -24.13 3.49 12.95
C VAL A 334 -25.63 3.75 12.91
N GLU A 335 -26.14 4.69 13.70
CA GLU A 335 -27.55 5.12 13.68
C GLU A 335 -28.00 5.60 12.30
N GLY A 336 -27.12 6.29 11.56
CA GLY A 336 -27.35 6.65 10.17
C GLY A 336 -27.62 5.45 9.26
N TYR A 337 -26.88 4.34 9.43
CA TYR A 337 -27.12 3.10 8.69
C TYR A 337 -28.38 2.36 9.18
N LEU A 338 -28.66 2.41 10.49
CA LEU A 338 -29.85 1.77 11.08
C LEU A 338 -31.17 2.32 10.56
N ASN A 339 -31.19 3.57 10.08
CA ASN A 339 -32.36 4.16 9.43
C ASN A 339 -32.76 3.44 8.12
N SER A 340 -31.83 2.73 7.48
CA SER A 340 -32.04 2.09 6.17
C SER A 340 -31.87 0.56 6.19
N SER A 341 -31.22 0.03 7.22
CA SER A 341 -30.77 -1.36 7.28
C SER A 341 -30.33 -1.76 8.70
N PHE A 342 -29.60 -2.87 8.84
CA PHE A 342 -28.90 -3.23 10.06
C PHE A 342 -27.41 -3.52 9.78
N VAL A 343 -26.60 -3.54 10.83
CA VAL A 343 -25.14 -3.73 10.75
C VAL A 343 -24.66 -4.74 11.80
N LEU A 344 -23.43 -5.23 11.63
CA LEU A 344 -22.76 -6.01 12.65
C LEU A 344 -21.94 -5.08 13.55
N PHE A 345 -22.30 -5.00 14.84
CA PHE A 345 -21.67 -4.11 15.81
C PHE A 345 -21.13 -4.90 17.02
N LEU A 346 -19.85 -4.71 17.32
CA LEU A 346 -19.17 -5.31 18.48
C LEU A 346 -18.61 -4.22 19.39
N LYS A 347 -18.61 -4.50 20.69
CA LYS A 347 -18.02 -3.62 21.71
C LYS A 347 -16.97 -4.40 22.47
N SER A 348 -15.76 -3.83 22.60
CA SER A 348 -14.59 -4.56 23.12
C SER A 348 -14.79 -5.12 24.54
N ASN A 349 -15.53 -4.42 25.39
CA ASN A 349 -15.82 -4.84 26.77
C ASN A 349 -17.00 -5.81 26.91
N GLN A 350 -17.65 -6.22 25.81
CA GLN A 350 -18.73 -7.22 25.80
C GLN A 350 -18.30 -8.57 25.20
N LEU A 351 -17.04 -8.69 24.75
CA LEU A 351 -16.53 -9.92 24.17
C LEU A 351 -16.30 -10.98 25.24
N VAL A 352 -16.77 -12.20 24.96
CA VAL A 352 -16.62 -13.38 25.83
C VAL A 352 -16.26 -14.58 24.96
N GLY A 353 -15.35 -15.43 25.44
CA GLY A 353 -14.86 -16.60 24.70
C GLY A 353 -13.56 -16.34 23.95
N LYS A 354 -13.15 -17.32 23.13
CA LYS A 354 -11.88 -17.32 22.39
C LYS A 354 -12.05 -17.48 20.87
N ASN A 355 -13.28 -17.54 20.35
CA ASN A 355 -13.60 -17.60 18.92
C ASN A 355 -15.05 -17.17 18.70
N TRP A 356 -15.46 -16.98 17.44
CA TRP A 356 -16.80 -16.53 17.09
C TRP A 356 -17.90 -17.45 17.64
N SER A 357 -17.72 -18.76 17.56
CA SER A 357 -18.72 -19.73 18.04
C SER A 357 -19.00 -19.60 19.54
N GLN A 358 -17.95 -19.47 20.36
CA GLN A 358 -18.09 -19.24 21.80
C GLN A 358 -18.74 -17.88 22.11
N TYR A 359 -18.35 -16.84 21.37
CA TYR A 359 -18.97 -15.51 21.50
C TYR A 359 -20.46 -15.55 21.17
N ALA A 360 -20.83 -16.17 20.05
CA ALA A 360 -22.20 -16.34 19.60
C ALA A 360 -23.04 -17.06 20.66
N GLN A 361 -22.57 -18.21 21.16
CA GLN A 361 -23.25 -18.96 22.21
C GLN A 361 -23.44 -18.14 23.50
N SER A 362 -22.39 -17.45 23.96
CA SER A 362 -22.44 -16.63 25.19
C SER A 362 -23.34 -15.40 25.06
N SER A 363 -23.50 -14.88 23.84
CA SER A 363 -24.35 -13.71 23.54
C SER A 363 -25.78 -14.10 23.14
N GLY A 364 -26.09 -15.40 23.13
CA GLY A 364 -27.39 -15.94 22.74
C GLY A 364 -27.67 -15.91 21.24
N ILE A 365 -26.65 -15.79 20.39
CA ILE A 365 -26.76 -15.91 18.93
C ILE A 365 -26.78 -17.42 18.59
N PRO A 366 -27.85 -17.94 17.98
CA PRO A 366 -27.92 -19.34 17.53
C PRO A 366 -26.73 -19.72 16.65
N SER A 367 -26.19 -20.92 16.83
CA SER A 367 -25.07 -21.45 16.03
C SER A 367 -25.57 -22.34 14.88
N THR A 368 -26.68 -21.95 14.25
CA THR A 368 -27.32 -22.69 13.16
C THR A 368 -26.46 -22.72 11.90
N HIS A 369 -25.77 -21.62 11.62
CA HIS A 369 -24.94 -21.43 10.43
C HIS A 369 -23.50 -21.06 10.81
N ASN A 370 -22.56 -21.39 9.93
CA ASN A 370 -21.17 -20.98 10.09
C ASN A 370 -21.02 -19.46 9.87
N LEU A 371 -19.87 -18.90 10.29
CA LEU A 371 -19.65 -17.46 10.22
C LEU A 371 -19.64 -16.91 8.77
N LYS A 372 -19.11 -17.67 7.80
CA LYS A 372 -19.05 -17.25 6.41
C LYS A 372 -20.45 -17.07 5.82
N ASP A 373 -21.31 -18.06 6.01
CA ASP A 373 -22.68 -18.05 5.50
C ASP A 373 -23.47 -16.89 6.12
N LEU A 374 -23.31 -16.67 7.43
CA LEU A 374 -23.89 -15.52 8.13
C LEU A 374 -23.41 -14.18 7.56
N LEU A 375 -22.12 -14.01 7.27
CA LEU A 375 -21.60 -12.76 6.71
C LEU A 375 -22.09 -12.51 5.26
N VAL A 376 -22.29 -13.56 4.47
CA VAL A 376 -22.91 -13.44 3.14
C VAL A 376 -24.38 -13.07 3.26
N GLU A 377 -25.11 -13.65 4.21
CA GLU A 377 -26.51 -13.29 4.46
C GLU A 377 -26.65 -11.84 4.95
N ILE A 378 -25.81 -11.40 5.89
CA ILE A 378 -25.78 -10.00 6.35
C ILE A 378 -25.38 -9.05 5.21
N GLN A 379 -24.49 -9.45 4.30
CA GLN A 379 -24.14 -8.64 3.14
C GLN A 379 -25.34 -8.36 2.23
N SER A 380 -26.25 -9.33 2.12
CA SER A 380 -27.42 -9.23 1.26
C SER A 380 -28.60 -8.50 1.93
N ALA A 381 -28.91 -8.87 3.19
CA ALA A 381 -30.05 -8.34 3.92
C ALA A 381 -29.74 -7.02 4.66
N GLY A 382 -28.51 -6.90 5.14
CA GLY A 382 -28.03 -5.81 5.97
C GLY A 382 -27.15 -4.83 5.18
N THR A 383 -26.23 -4.21 5.91
CA THR A 383 -25.15 -3.40 5.33
C THR A 383 -23.82 -4.09 5.68
N PRO A 384 -22.96 -4.37 4.69
CA PRO A 384 -21.73 -5.15 4.89
C PRO A 384 -20.64 -4.28 5.56
N ILE A 385 -20.88 -3.86 6.80
CA ILE A 385 -19.94 -3.11 7.61
C ILE A 385 -19.87 -3.74 9.01
N LEU A 386 -18.66 -4.09 9.43
CA LEU A 386 -18.35 -4.49 10.79
C LEU A 386 -17.88 -3.26 11.57
N PHE A 387 -18.61 -2.90 12.62
CA PHE A 387 -18.25 -1.83 13.55
C PHE A 387 -17.69 -2.41 14.85
N ILE A 388 -16.56 -1.89 15.32
CA ILE A 388 -15.95 -2.30 16.60
C ILE A 388 -15.63 -1.06 17.45
N ASP A 389 -16.26 -0.92 18.61
CA ASP A 389 -15.94 0.16 19.55
C ASP A 389 -14.82 -0.26 20.52
N GLY A 390 -13.72 0.48 20.52
CA GLY A 390 -12.59 0.37 21.44
C GLY A 390 -11.69 -0.84 21.17
N ILE A 391 -11.28 -1.08 19.92
CA ILE A 391 -10.52 -2.27 19.52
C ILE A 391 -9.16 -2.40 20.22
N ASP A 392 -8.54 -1.28 20.60
CA ASP A 392 -7.28 -1.23 21.35
C ASP A 392 -7.40 -1.79 22.77
N ARG A 393 -8.62 -1.92 23.29
CA ARG A 393 -8.91 -2.39 24.65
C ARG A 393 -9.30 -3.86 24.74
N VAL A 394 -9.23 -4.60 23.62
CA VAL A 394 -9.56 -6.02 23.61
C VAL A 394 -8.47 -6.80 24.37
N ASP A 395 -8.88 -7.42 25.47
CA ASP A 395 -8.01 -8.31 26.26
C ASP A 395 -7.41 -9.41 25.38
N ASN A 396 -6.16 -9.80 25.65
CA ASN A 396 -5.43 -10.83 24.89
C ASN A 396 -6.25 -12.13 24.71
N GLN A 397 -7.05 -12.50 25.71
CA GLN A 397 -7.88 -13.71 25.68
C GLN A 397 -9.04 -13.65 24.66
N HIS A 398 -9.51 -12.47 24.27
CA HIS A 398 -10.65 -12.25 23.39
C HIS A 398 -10.26 -11.80 21.97
N ARG A 399 -9.00 -11.40 21.75
CA ARG A 399 -8.46 -10.99 20.44
C ARG A 399 -8.73 -11.99 19.30
N PRO A 400 -8.66 -13.33 19.51
CA PRO A 400 -8.88 -14.27 18.41
C PRO A 400 -10.29 -14.20 17.78
N ILE A 401 -11.31 -13.72 18.51
CA ILE A 401 -12.66 -13.49 17.96
C ILE A 401 -12.62 -12.43 16.85
N ILE A 402 -11.88 -11.34 17.10
CA ILE A 402 -11.74 -10.23 16.17
C ILE A 402 -10.80 -10.60 15.01
N GLU A 403 -9.72 -11.34 15.29
CA GLU A 403 -8.83 -11.87 14.25
C GLU A 403 -9.59 -12.76 13.27
N GLU A 404 -10.42 -13.70 13.76
CA GLU A 404 -11.22 -14.60 12.93
C GLU A 404 -12.16 -13.82 12.00
N LEU A 405 -12.93 -12.86 12.53
CA LEU A 405 -13.84 -12.01 11.76
C LEU A 405 -13.12 -11.18 10.69
N ILE A 406 -12.08 -10.43 11.10
CA ILE A 406 -11.36 -9.54 10.19
C ILE A 406 -10.63 -10.36 9.12
N SER A 407 -9.99 -11.47 9.51
CA SER A 407 -9.28 -12.35 8.59
C SER A 407 -10.23 -12.94 7.55
N LEU A 408 -11.40 -13.45 7.97
CA LEU A 408 -12.39 -14.00 7.05
C LEU A 408 -12.92 -12.93 6.10
N ILE A 409 -13.30 -11.76 6.63
CA ILE A 409 -13.77 -10.61 5.84
C ILE A 409 -12.73 -10.22 4.79
N LEU A 410 -11.46 -10.08 5.18
CA LEU A 410 -10.43 -9.56 4.28
C LEU A 410 -9.98 -10.58 3.22
N ASN A 411 -9.95 -11.87 3.56
CA ASN A 411 -9.40 -12.92 2.69
C ASN A 411 -10.43 -13.64 1.81
N ASP A 412 -11.72 -13.64 2.15
CA ASP A 412 -12.74 -14.34 1.34
C ASP A 412 -13.23 -13.48 0.15
N PRO A 413 -13.15 -13.96 -1.11
CA PRO A 413 -13.62 -13.23 -2.28
C PRO A 413 -15.10 -12.83 -2.23
N LEU A 414 -15.95 -13.62 -1.56
CA LEU A 414 -17.38 -13.33 -1.46
C LEU A 414 -17.69 -12.13 -0.56
N LEU A 415 -16.73 -11.75 0.29
CA LEU A 415 -16.86 -10.68 1.28
C LEU A 415 -16.10 -9.40 0.87
N ILE A 416 -15.78 -9.25 -0.42
CA ILE A 416 -15.00 -8.10 -0.92
C ILE A 416 -15.68 -6.74 -0.65
N LYS A 417 -17.02 -6.71 -0.59
CA LYS A 417 -17.82 -5.52 -0.30
C LYS A 417 -17.78 -5.11 1.18
N TRP A 418 -17.34 -6.00 2.07
CA TRP A 418 -17.30 -5.71 3.50
C TRP A 418 -16.25 -4.66 3.84
N LYS A 419 -16.66 -3.73 4.70
CA LYS A 419 -15.79 -2.72 5.31
C LYS A 419 -15.73 -2.91 6.81
N ILE A 420 -14.65 -2.44 7.42
CA ILE A 420 -14.41 -2.57 8.85
C ILE A 420 -14.17 -1.17 9.40
N VAL A 421 -14.90 -0.79 10.45
CA VAL A 421 -14.80 0.51 11.11
C VAL A 421 -14.49 0.28 12.59
N VAL A 422 -13.40 0.85 13.08
CA VAL A 422 -12.94 0.64 14.46
C VAL A 422 -12.67 1.97 15.15
N THR A 423 -12.99 2.08 16.43
CA THR A 423 -12.51 3.19 17.28
C THR A 423 -11.32 2.72 18.11
N LEU A 424 -10.32 3.59 18.27
CA LEU A 424 -9.17 3.36 19.13
C LEU A 424 -8.56 4.67 19.65
N ARG A 425 -7.81 4.60 20.75
CA ARG A 425 -6.97 5.71 21.21
C ARG A 425 -5.77 5.87 20.27
N GLU A 426 -5.20 7.07 20.19
CA GLU A 426 -3.98 7.31 19.39
C GLU A 426 -2.82 6.41 19.82
N THR A 427 -2.64 6.23 21.12
CA THR A 427 -1.65 5.30 21.71
C THR A 427 -1.96 3.82 21.43
N GLY A 428 -3.17 3.49 20.98
CA GLY A 428 -3.62 2.14 20.66
C GLY A 428 -3.23 1.66 19.26
N LEU A 429 -2.69 2.52 18.40
CA LEU A 429 -2.35 2.20 17.01
C LEU A 429 -1.25 1.13 16.90
N GLU A 430 -0.16 1.28 17.64
CA GLU A 430 0.96 0.33 17.61
C GLU A 430 0.62 -1.03 18.24
N PRO A 431 -0.04 -1.09 19.41
CA PRO A 431 -0.58 -2.35 19.92
C PRO A 431 -1.49 -3.06 18.91
N LEU A 432 -2.41 -2.33 18.26
CA LEU A 432 -3.30 -2.90 17.25
C LEU A 432 -2.53 -3.52 16.08
N ARG A 433 -1.51 -2.83 15.57
CA ARG A 433 -0.63 -3.31 14.50
C ARG A 433 0.19 -4.53 14.93
N THR A 434 0.49 -4.67 16.21
CA THR A 434 1.28 -5.81 16.70
C THR A 434 0.51 -7.12 16.55
N TRP A 435 -0.78 -7.16 16.90
CA TRP A 435 -1.58 -8.39 16.81
C TRP A 435 -2.40 -8.52 15.52
N LEU A 436 -2.82 -7.43 14.88
CA LEU A 436 -3.51 -7.47 13.57
C LEU A 436 -2.61 -7.16 12.35
N GLY A 437 -1.30 -6.97 12.54
CA GLY A 437 -0.41 -6.43 11.49
C GLY A 437 -0.35 -7.26 10.21
N SER A 438 -0.36 -8.59 10.32
CA SER A 438 -0.39 -9.50 9.15
C SER A 438 -1.67 -9.32 8.33
N VAL A 439 -2.80 -9.16 9.02
CA VAL A 439 -4.13 -9.01 8.45
C VAL A 439 -4.33 -7.61 7.86
N LEU A 440 -3.83 -6.56 8.53
CA LEU A 440 -3.95 -5.17 8.10
C LEU A 440 -3.13 -4.83 6.85
N LYS A 441 -2.03 -5.54 6.57
CA LYS A 441 -1.22 -5.35 5.35
C LYS A 441 -2.05 -5.51 4.07
N GLN A 442 -3.07 -6.35 4.11
CA GLN A 442 -3.93 -6.66 2.96
C GLN A 442 -5.00 -5.57 2.71
N ALA A 443 -5.29 -4.72 3.68
CA ALA A 443 -6.36 -3.72 3.59
C ALA A 443 -5.86 -2.33 3.15
N SER A 444 -6.73 -1.54 2.53
CA SER A 444 -6.54 -0.08 2.41
C SER A 444 -7.08 0.59 3.69
N ILE A 445 -6.21 1.31 4.39
CA ILE A 445 -6.54 1.94 5.68
C ILE A 445 -6.93 3.40 5.45
N GLY A 446 -8.01 3.85 6.07
CA GLY A 446 -8.36 5.26 6.24
C GLY A 446 -8.39 5.60 7.73
N ASN A 447 -7.93 6.79 8.12
CA ASN A 447 -7.97 7.25 9.51
C ASN A 447 -8.79 8.54 9.62
N VAL A 448 -9.78 8.61 10.51
CA VAL A 448 -10.55 9.82 10.84
C VAL A 448 -10.15 10.27 12.24
N THR A 449 -9.50 11.42 12.36
CA THR A 449 -9.02 11.94 13.65
C THR A 449 -10.07 12.83 14.28
N VAL A 450 -10.59 12.40 15.44
CA VAL A 450 -11.60 13.13 16.21
C VAL A 450 -10.91 14.07 17.20
N ASN A 451 -10.80 15.34 16.78
CA ASN A 451 -10.21 16.42 17.55
C ASN A 451 -11.20 17.01 18.57
N LYS A 452 -10.69 17.95 19.39
CA LYS A 452 -11.49 18.82 20.27
C LYS A 452 -12.49 19.66 19.46
N LEU A 453 -13.38 20.34 20.17
CA LEU A 453 -14.35 21.24 19.55
C LEU A 453 -13.62 22.39 18.85
N ASP A 454 -13.93 22.59 17.57
CA ASP A 454 -13.46 23.77 16.83
C ASP A 454 -14.25 25.04 17.22
N ASP A 455 -13.88 26.19 16.66
CA ASP A 455 -14.55 27.47 16.99
C ASP A 455 -16.03 27.47 16.61
N ASN A 456 -16.41 26.75 15.56
CA ASN A 456 -17.78 26.70 15.06
C ASN A 456 -18.64 25.81 15.96
N GLU A 457 -18.14 24.62 16.28
CA GLU A 457 -18.71 23.67 17.23
C GLU A 457 -18.82 24.29 18.64
N ALA A 458 -17.78 25.01 19.10
CA ALA A 458 -17.79 25.72 20.37
C ALA A 458 -18.84 26.85 20.38
N ASN A 459 -19.02 27.56 19.27
CA ASN A 459 -20.05 28.60 19.17
C ASN A 459 -21.46 27.99 19.28
N ILE A 460 -21.73 26.89 18.56
CA ILE A 460 -23.00 26.14 18.64
C ILE A 460 -23.24 25.64 20.07
N LEU A 461 -22.22 25.12 20.74
CA LEU A 461 -22.37 24.66 22.11
C LEU A 461 -22.65 25.82 23.08
N SER A 462 -22.02 26.97 22.86
CA SER A 462 -22.20 28.16 23.71
C SER A 462 -23.57 28.81 23.60
N THR A 463 -24.28 28.63 22.48
CA THR A 463 -25.66 29.12 22.34
C THR A 463 -26.63 28.22 23.11
N GLN A 464 -26.37 26.91 23.14
CA GLN A 464 -27.17 25.95 23.90
C GLN A 464 -26.89 26.01 25.40
N PHE A 465 -25.63 26.18 25.80
CA PHE A 465 -25.18 26.29 27.19
C PHE A 465 -24.48 27.64 27.42
N PRO A 466 -25.24 28.73 27.65
CA PRO A 466 -24.67 30.08 27.80
C PRO A 466 -23.65 30.20 28.94
N ASN A 467 -23.80 29.38 29.99
CA ASN A 467 -22.85 29.28 31.11
C ASN A 467 -21.46 28.81 30.69
N LEU A 468 -21.32 28.08 29.58
CA LEU A 468 -20.02 27.63 29.08
C LEU A 468 -19.34 28.66 28.17
N ARG A 469 -20.02 29.73 27.76
CA ARG A 469 -19.51 30.66 26.74
C ARG A 469 -18.19 31.32 27.14
N SER A 470 -18.08 31.78 28.38
CA SER A 470 -16.85 32.41 28.91
C SER A 470 -15.66 31.44 28.94
N LEU A 471 -15.92 30.15 29.22
CA LEU A 471 -14.90 29.11 29.27
C LEU A 471 -14.47 28.63 27.86
N LEU A 472 -15.44 28.43 26.95
CA LEU A 472 -15.20 27.98 25.57
C LEU A 472 -14.40 28.99 24.74
N PHE A 473 -14.50 30.28 25.09
CA PHE A 473 -13.82 31.41 24.44
C PHE A 473 -12.90 32.18 25.40
N SER A 474 -12.42 31.51 26.46
CA SER A 474 -11.50 32.13 27.44
C SER A 474 -10.25 32.70 26.75
N SER A 475 -9.62 33.73 27.33
CA SER A 475 -8.31 34.20 26.86
C SER A 475 -7.18 33.22 27.21
N SER A 476 -7.37 32.37 28.23
CA SER A 476 -6.43 31.32 28.61
C SER A 476 -6.59 30.11 27.70
N GLU A 477 -5.50 29.74 27.01
CA GLU A 477 -5.49 28.59 26.11
C GLU A 477 -5.66 27.27 26.86
N ASN A 478 -5.16 27.20 28.09
CA ASN A 478 -5.32 26.06 28.99
C ASN A 478 -6.82 25.80 29.31
N VAL A 479 -7.57 26.85 29.66
CA VAL A 479 -9.02 26.77 29.91
C VAL A 479 -9.78 26.32 28.66
N LYS A 480 -9.44 26.85 27.47
CA LYS A 480 -10.04 26.38 26.21
C LYS A 480 -9.72 24.91 25.97
N HIS A 481 -8.48 24.49 26.20
CA HIS A 481 -7.99 23.14 25.96
C HIS A 481 -8.79 22.10 26.78
N VAL A 482 -9.10 22.41 28.04
CA VAL A 482 -9.97 21.58 28.88
C VAL A 482 -11.43 21.67 28.41
N THR A 483 -11.99 22.88 28.33
CA THR A 483 -13.42 23.10 28.08
C THR A 483 -13.87 22.60 26.71
N ARG A 484 -13.03 22.68 25.68
CA ARG A 484 -13.34 22.21 24.31
C ARG A 484 -13.21 20.69 24.15
N THR A 485 -12.93 19.95 25.21
CA THR A 485 -13.07 18.49 25.19
C THR A 485 -14.54 18.14 25.49
N PRO A 486 -15.31 17.54 24.56
CA PRO A 486 -16.75 17.30 24.71
C PRO A 486 -17.16 16.65 26.03
N PHE A 487 -16.41 15.65 26.50
CA PHE A 487 -16.68 15.03 27.80
C PHE A 487 -16.52 16.01 28.96
N PHE A 488 -15.47 16.84 28.97
CA PHE A 488 -15.27 17.87 30.00
C PHE A 488 -16.29 18.99 29.88
N ALA A 489 -16.70 19.37 28.67
CA ALA A 489 -17.79 20.32 28.45
C ALA A 489 -19.09 19.83 29.10
N LYS A 490 -19.40 18.52 29.00
CA LYS A 490 -20.54 17.89 29.68
C LYS A 490 -20.42 17.93 31.20
N VAL A 491 -19.22 17.66 31.73
CA VAL A 491 -18.98 17.77 33.17
C VAL A 491 -19.21 19.21 33.63
N LEU A 492 -18.68 20.18 32.88
CA LEU A 492 -18.77 21.61 33.19
C LEU A 492 -20.20 22.17 33.08
N SER A 493 -20.98 21.74 32.09
CA SER A 493 -22.38 22.18 31.96
C SER A 493 -23.19 21.79 33.19
N THR A 494 -22.93 20.59 33.72
CA THR A 494 -23.61 20.04 34.89
C THR A 494 -23.14 20.70 36.20
N LEU A 495 -21.84 20.97 36.34
CA LEU A 495 -21.26 21.55 37.56
C LEU A 495 -21.64 23.02 37.81
N SER A 496 -21.99 23.78 36.75
CA SER A 496 -22.35 25.20 36.82
C SER A 496 -21.36 26.03 37.66
N LEU A 497 -20.09 26.05 37.23
CA LEU A 497 -19.03 26.81 37.89
C LEU A 497 -19.31 28.33 37.87
N SER A 498 -18.96 29.03 38.96
CA SER A 498 -18.92 30.49 38.97
C SER A 498 -17.81 31.01 38.05
N ASN A 499 -17.96 32.23 37.50
CA ASN A 499 -16.96 32.83 36.62
C ASN A 499 -15.55 32.92 37.25
N ASP A 500 -15.46 32.97 38.59
CA ASP A 500 -14.20 33.06 39.34
C ASP A 500 -13.49 31.70 39.51
N THR A 501 -14.13 30.58 39.14
CA THR A 501 -13.60 29.21 39.24
C THR A 501 -13.50 28.60 37.84
N SER A 502 -12.52 29.04 37.05
CA SER A 502 -12.24 28.51 35.71
C SER A 502 -11.15 27.43 35.79
N PRO A 503 -11.39 26.19 35.36
CA PRO A 503 -10.36 25.15 35.40
C PRO A 503 -9.32 25.39 34.32
N GLU A 504 -8.05 25.53 34.71
CA GLU A 504 -6.93 25.64 33.78
C GLU A 504 -6.39 24.27 33.39
N SER A 505 -6.65 23.25 34.20
CA SER A 505 -6.18 21.87 34.00
C SER A 505 -7.29 20.84 34.17
N GLU A 506 -7.04 19.61 33.73
CA GLU A 506 -7.91 18.47 34.04
C GLU A 506 -7.98 18.24 35.57
N LEU A 507 -6.88 18.48 36.30
CA LEU A 507 -6.84 18.36 37.77
C LEU A 507 -7.82 19.32 38.44
N ASP A 508 -7.89 20.58 38.01
CA ASP A 508 -8.83 21.56 38.58
C ASP A 508 -10.28 21.07 38.42
N LEU A 509 -10.59 20.50 37.25
CA LEU A 509 -11.90 19.92 36.99
C LEU A 509 -12.16 18.68 37.88
N ILE A 510 -11.16 17.83 38.06
CA ILE A 510 -11.23 16.66 38.93
C ILE A 510 -11.51 17.07 40.39
N HIS A 511 -10.82 18.09 40.90
CA HIS A 511 -11.02 18.59 42.26
C HIS A 511 -12.42 19.16 42.46
N GLU A 512 -12.91 19.96 41.51
CA GLU A 512 -14.27 20.51 41.58
C GLU A 512 -15.34 19.42 41.47
N TRP A 513 -15.13 18.39 40.64
CA TRP A 513 -16.02 17.23 40.55
C TRP A 513 -16.04 16.42 41.86
N TRP A 514 -14.86 16.16 42.43
CA TRP A 514 -14.72 15.38 43.66
C TRP A 514 -15.31 16.07 44.88
N LYS A 515 -15.05 17.38 45.04
CA LYS A 515 -15.58 18.21 46.14
C LYS A 515 -17.10 18.15 46.28
N ARG A 516 -17.80 17.85 45.18
CA ARG A 516 -19.26 17.73 45.11
C ARG A 516 -19.77 16.28 45.15
N GLY A 517 -18.93 15.31 45.50
CA GLY A 517 -19.32 13.90 45.61
C GLY A 517 -19.63 13.23 44.27
N GLY A 518 -19.02 13.72 43.18
CA GLY A 518 -19.28 13.21 41.83
C GLY A 518 -20.59 13.72 41.24
N TYR A 519 -20.75 15.06 41.19
CA TYR A 519 -21.93 15.88 40.85
C TYR A 519 -22.86 16.23 42.02
N SER A 520 -22.90 17.54 42.31
CA SER A 520 -23.86 18.30 43.13
C SER A 520 -24.56 17.58 44.30
N ALA A 521 -23.86 16.70 45.02
CA ALA A 521 -24.39 16.02 46.18
C ALA A 521 -24.65 17.00 47.33
N THR A 522 -25.70 16.75 48.11
CA THR A 522 -25.94 17.50 49.35
C THR A 522 -24.79 17.29 50.33
N SER A 523 -24.43 18.31 51.12
CA SER A 523 -23.25 18.32 52.00
C SER A 523 -23.14 17.09 52.91
N GLN A 524 -24.27 16.51 53.32
CA GLN A 524 -24.31 15.34 54.19
C GLN A 524 -23.94 14.01 53.47
N LYS A 525 -24.11 13.93 52.14
CA LYS A 525 -23.93 12.70 51.33
C LYS A 525 -22.65 12.69 50.48
N VAL A 526 -21.91 13.79 50.44
CA VAL A 526 -20.68 13.92 49.64
C VAL A 526 -19.69 12.81 50.00
N ILE A 527 -19.42 12.62 51.29
CA ILE A 527 -18.44 11.65 51.80
C ILE A 527 -18.87 10.22 51.46
N ASP A 528 -20.15 9.89 51.63
CA ASP A 528 -20.67 8.55 51.35
C ASP A 528 -20.54 8.19 49.86
N ARG A 529 -20.80 9.17 48.97
CA ARG A 529 -20.60 9.01 47.52
C ARG A 529 -19.13 8.88 47.15
N GLN A 530 -18.25 9.66 47.76
CA GLN A 530 -16.80 9.54 47.58
C GLN A 530 -16.32 8.13 47.95
N ASN A 531 -16.73 7.63 49.12
CA ASN A 531 -16.41 6.27 49.57
C ASN A 531 -16.92 5.19 48.60
N ALA A 532 -18.13 5.36 48.07
CA ALA A 532 -18.69 4.44 47.07
C ALA A 532 -17.86 4.42 45.77
N LEU A 533 -17.39 5.58 45.31
CA LEU A 533 -16.53 5.72 44.12
C LEU A 533 -15.15 5.09 44.34
N LEU A 534 -14.54 5.29 45.51
CA LEU A 534 -13.26 4.67 45.87
C LEU A 534 -13.37 3.15 45.90
N GLU A 535 -14.38 2.62 46.60
CA GLU A 535 -14.61 1.18 46.69
C GLU A 535 -14.83 0.56 45.31
N LEU A 536 -15.63 1.22 44.47
CA LEU A 536 -15.88 0.76 43.10
C LEU A 536 -14.58 0.74 42.26
N ALA A 537 -13.77 1.80 42.34
CA ALA A 537 -12.50 1.89 41.61
C ALA A 537 -11.49 0.81 42.06
N GLU A 538 -11.33 0.58 43.36
CA GLU A 538 -10.43 -0.47 43.89
C GLU A 538 -10.85 -1.88 43.46
N ARG A 539 -12.15 -2.14 43.36
CA ARG A 539 -12.67 -3.42 42.86
C ARG A 539 -12.47 -3.54 41.35
N LYS A 540 -12.71 -2.45 40.61
CA LYS A 540 -12.63 -2.41 39.14
C LYS A 540 -11.20 -2.56 38.63
N VAL A 541 -10.21 -1.92 39.26
CA VAL A 541 -8.81 -1.95 38.79
C VAL A 541 -8.21 -3.36 38.79
N LYS A 542 -8.67 -4.24 39.69
CA LYS A 542 -8.25 -5.64 39.75
C LYS A 542 -8.77 -6.49 38.57
N ASN A 543 -9.82 -6.03 37.88
CA ASN A 543 -10.40 -6.73 36.73
C ASN A 543 -11.09 -5.74 35.77
N LEU A 544 -10.29 -5.01 34.99
CA LEU A 544 -10.75 -3.89 34.16
C LEU A 544 -11.83 -4.26 33.13
N SER A 545 -11.85 -5.49 32.63
CA SER A 545 -12.80 -5.93 31.60
C SER A 545 -14.14 -6.40 32.15
N LYS A 546 -14.29 -6.59 33.47
CA LYS A 546 -15.54 -7.06 34.08
C LYS A 546 -16.23 -5.98 34.91
N PRO A 547 -17.57 -5.92 34.91
CA PRO A 547 -18.30 -5.08 35.85
C PRO A 547 -18.18 -5.66 37.27
N VAL A 548 -18.31 -4.80 38.28
CA VAL A 548 -18.17 -5.17 39.70
C VAL A 548 -19.52 -5.70 40.21
N LYS A 549 -19.51 -6.73 41.05
CA LYS A 549 -20.77 -7.26 41.63
C LYS A 549 -21.31 -6.26 42.65
N ARG A 550 -22.59 -5.89 42.56
CA ARG A 550 -23.22 -4.92 43.49
C ARG A 550 -23.08 -5.37 44.95
N ARG A 551 -23.28 -6.67 45.22
CA ARG A 551 -23.12 -7.28 46.56
C ARG A 551 -21.71 -7.24 47.15
N SER A 552 -20.69 -6.92 46.37
CA SER A 552 -19.31 -6.79 46.88
C SER A 552 -18.96 -5.37 47.31
N LEU A 553 -19.93 -4.45 47.21
CA LEU A 553 -19.85 -3.05 47.60
C LEU A 553 -20.74 -2.82 48.83
N ASN A 554 -20.33 -1.92 49.71
CA ASN A 554 -21.04 -1.65 50.96
C ASN A 554 -22.12 -0.54 50.83
N SER A 555 -21.99 0.35 49.84
CA SER A 555 -22.77 1.59 49.71
C SER A 555 -23.94 1.46 48.72
N ASN A 556 -25.08 0.88 49.11
CA ASN A 556 -26.16 0.61 48.13
C ASN A 556 -27.00 1.82 47.72
N SER A 557 -27.25 2.80 48.60
CA SER A 557 -28.06 3.99 48.32
C SER A 557 -27.33 4.99 47.42
N GLU A 558 -26.03 5.13 47.64
CA GLU A 558 -25.16 6.08 46.96
C GLU A 558 -24.94 5.66 45.50
N LEU A 559 -24.93 4.34 45.23
CA LEU A 559 -24.84 3.82 43.87
C LEU A 559 -26.08 4.15 43.03
N ASP A 560 -27.28 4.17 43.63
CA ASP A 560 -28.49 4.53 42.89
C ASP A 560 -28.51 6.05 42.57
N GLU A 561 -27.98 6.89 43.46
CA GLU A 561 -27.77 8.33 43.22
C GLU A 561 -26.72 8.58 42.12
N LEU A 562 -25.56 7.94 42.21
CA LEU A 562 -24.49 8.04 41.20
C LEU A 562 -24.94 7.51 39.82
N ASN A 563 -25.83 6.52 39.80
CA ASN A 563 -26.45 6.02 38.57
C ASN A 563 -27.43 7.04 37.98
N SER A 564 -28.18 7.77 38.83
CA SER A 564 -29.08 8.84 38.40
C SER A 564 -28.32 10.03 37.81
N ASP A 565 -27.16 10.36 38.39
CA ASP A 565 -26.26 11.40 37.88
C ASP A 565 -25.41 10.94 36.68
N GLY A 566 -25.58 9.70 36.23
CA GLY A 566 -24.90 9.16 35.06
C GLY A 566 -23.40 8.93 35.23
N VAL A 567 -22.89 8.88 36.46
CA VAL A 567 -21.48 8.60 36.78
C VAL A 567 -21.19 7.10 36.66
N ILE A 568 -22.14 6.27 37.09
CA ILE A 568 -22.07 4.81 37.02
C ILE A 568 -23.31 4.23 36.35
N ARG A 569 -23.28 2.92 36.10
CA ARG A 569 -24.39 2.16 35.54
C ARG A 569 -24.64 0.93 36.36
N VAL A 570 -25.90 0.72 36.71
CA VAL A 570 -26.34 -0.43 37.47
C VAL A 570 -27.19 -1.35 36.58
N ASP A 571 -26.75 -2.60 36.40
CA ASP A 571 -27.57 -3.66 35.80
C ASP A 571 -28.26 -4.43 36.93
N ASN A 572 -29.54 -4.12 37.14
CA ASN A 572 -30.35 -4.74 38.18
C ASN A 572 -30.61 -6.24 37.93
N ARG A 573 -30.60 -6.71 36.67
CA ARG A 573 -30.83 -8.13 36.35
C ARG A 573 -29.63 -8.99 36.71
N LYS A 574 -28.43 -8.51 36.39
CA LYS A 574 -27.17 -9.21 36.71
C LYS A 574 -26.60 -8.84 38.08
N SER A 575 -27.19 -7.86 38.77
CA SER A 575 -26.72 -7.30 40.04
C SER A 575 -25.24 -6.87 39.96
N VAL A 576 -24.91 -6.13 38.92
CA VAL A 576 -23.56 -5.60 38.68
C VAL A 576 -23.57 -4.09 38.46
N VAL A 577 -22.43 -3.47 38.72
CA VAL A 577 -22.20 -2.03 38.64
C VAL A 577 -20.92 -1.78 37.86
N ASP A 578 -20.91 -0.77 37.00
CA ASP A 578 -19.72 -0.31 36.28
C ASP A 578 -19.70 1.21 36.13
N PHE A 579 -18.54 1.80 35.89
CA PHE A 579 -18.46 3.22 35.58
C PHE A 579 -19.12 3.53 34.23
N ALA A 580 -19.83 4.66 34.14
CA ALA A 580 -20.49 5.06 32.90
C ALA A 580 -19.49 5.50 31.82
N HIS A 581 -18.31 5.98 32.25
CA HIS A 581 -17.19 6.40 31.42
C HIS A 581 -15.85 6.12 32.11
N ASP A 582 -14.81 5.80 31.33
CA ASP A 582 -13.47 5.50 31.87
C ASP A 582 -12.88 6.65 32.68
N ILE A 583 -13.12 7.89 32.26
CA ILE A 583 -12.59 9.08 32.92
C ILE A 583 -13.07 9.15 34.39
N PHE A 584 -14.31 8.78 34.69
CA PHE A 584 -14.79 8.73 36.09
C PHE A 584 -14.08 7.64 36.91
N PHE A 585 -13.76 6.50 36.28
CA PHE A 585 -12.95 5.47 36.91
C PHE A 585 -11.53 5.99 37.19
N GLU A 586 -10.89 6.64 36.21
CA GLU A 586 -9.55 7.21 36.34
C GLU A 586 -9.49 8.29 37.43
N TRP A 587 -10.48 9.20 37.45
CA TRP A 587 -10.60 10.24 38.48
C TRP A 587 -10.82 9.65 39.88
N SER A 588 -11.68 8.63 40.01
CA SER A 588 -11.90 7.95 41.30
C SER A 588 -10.66 7.15 41.74
N LEU A 589 -9.92 6.57 40.79
CA LEU A 589 -8.67 5.86 41.08
C LEU A 589 -7.55 6.83 41.49
N LEU A 590 -7.51 8.05 40.96
CA LEU A 590 -6.57 9.09 41.38
C LEU A 590 -6.71 9.40 42.86
N TYR A 591 -7.93 9.60 43.36
CA TYR A 591 -8.17 9.82 44.79
C TYR A 591 -7.81 8.60 45.66
N ASN A 592 -7.98 7.39 45.13
CA ASN A 592 -7.47 6.18 45.79
C ASN A 592 -5.94 6.18 45.96
N LEU A 593 -5.20 6.84 45.06
CA LEU A 593 -3.75 7.04 45.18
C LEU A 593 -3.42 8.22 46.09
N PHE A 594 -4.21 9.30 46.09
CA PHE A 594 -4.06 10.39 47.06
C PHE A 594 -4.20 9.89 48.50
N GLU A 595 -5.18 9.01 48.81
CA GLU A 595 -5.33 8.42 50.13
C GLU A 595 -4.18 7.49 50.54
N ALA A 596 -3.44 6.94 49.57
CA ALA A 596 -2.29 6.10 49.84
C ALA A 596 -1.03 6.91 50.19
N ASP A 597 -1.06 8.23 49.93
CA ASP A 597 0.06 9.16 50.13
C ASP A 597 1.40 8.57 49.63
N ASP A 598 2.46 8.52 50.45
CA ASP A 598 3.76 7.95 50.08
C ASP A 598 3.72 6.46 49.65
N ALA A 599 2.68 5.72 50.04
CA ALA A 599 2.52 4.29 49.74
C ALA A 599 1.75 4.02 48.42
N TRP A 600 1.54 5.04 47.57
CA TRP A 600 0.80 4.88 46.32
C TRP A 600 1.44 3.85 45.36
N LEU A 601 2.77 3.72 45.33
CA LEU A 601 3.47 2.70 44.53
C LEU A 601 3.18 1.28 45.03
N ASP A 602 3.00 1.09 46.34
CA ASP A 602 2.56 -0.19 46.91
C ASP A 602 1.13 -0.53 46.49
N LYS A 603 0.23 0.47 46.40
CA LYS A 603 -1.11 0.26 45.83
C LYS A 603 -1.04 -0.15 44.36
N ILE A 604 -0.20 0.49 43.54
CA ILE A 604 0.00 0.11 42.12
C ILE A 604 0.48 -1.34 41.99
N GLU A 605 1.40 -1.76 42.85
CA GLU A 605 1.86 -3.15 42.91
C GLU A 605 0.72 -4.11 43.31
N ALA A 606 -0.05 -3.76 44.35
CA ALA A 606 -1.19 -4.55 44.82
C ALA A 606 -2.33 -4.66 43.78
N PHE A 607 -2.46 -3.68 42.87
CA PHE A 607 -3.38 -3.73 41.74
C PHE A 607 -2.92 -4.67 40.61
N GLY A 608 -1.69 -5.21 40.68
CA GLY A 608 -1.13 -6.09 39.65
C GLY A 608 -0.48 -5.34 38.47
N GLN A 609 -0.20 -4.05 38.63
CA GLN A 609 0.48 -3.19 37.65
C GLN A 609 -0.18 -3.14 36.24
N PRO A 610 -1.51 -2.91 36.11
CA PRO A 610 -2.16 -2.84 34.80
C PRO A 610 -1.68 -1.60 34.01
N PRO A 611 -1.10 -1.72 32.80
CA PRO A 611 -0.62 -0.56 32.04
C PRO A 611 -1.69 0.50 31.73
N ALA A 612 -2.96 0.09 31.70
CA ALA A 612 -4.10 0.96 31.40
C ALA A 612 -4.29 2.13 32.40
N ILE A 613 -3.68 2.07 33.60
CA ILE A 613 -3.80 3.14 34.61
C ILE A 613 -2.60 4.11 34.61
N ALA A 614 -1.68 4.01 33.63
CA ALA A 614 -0.51 4.91 33.53
C ALA A 614 -0.91 6.40 33.54
N ARG A 615 -2.01 6.77 32.87
CA ARG A 615 -2.56 8.13 32.88
C ARG A 615 -2.93 8.63 34.28
N VAL A 616 -3.40 7.75 35.17
CA VAL A 616 -3.71 8.12 36.56
C VAL A 616 -2.44 8.50 37.30
N VAL A 617 -1.33 7.83 37.01
CA VAL A 617 0.00 8.18 37.55
C VAL A 617 0.53 9.47 36.92
N GLU A 618 0.28 9.74 35.62
CA GLU A 618 0.59 11.03 35.01
C GLU A 618 -0.14 12.19 35.73
N LEU A 619 -1.43 12.03 36.03
CA LEU A 619 -2.22 13.01 36.79
C LEU A 619 -1.72 13.18 38.25
N LEU A 620 -1.35 12.08 38.92
CA LEU A 620 -0.76 12.13 40.25
C LEU A 620 0.58 12.89 40.25
N ALA A 621 1.41 12.68 39.23
CA ALA A 621 2.68 13.39 39.08
C ALA A 621 2.46 14.89 38.87
N GLN A 622 1.44 15.27 38.09
CA GLN A 622 1.03 16.67 37.93
C GLN A 622 0.61 17.29 39.26
N GLN A 623 -0.19 16.60 40.07
CA GLN A 623 -0.62 17.08 41.38
C GLN A 623 0.57 17.28 42.32
N LYS A 624 1.40 16.24 42.49
CA LYS A 624 2.56 16.28 43.40
C LYS A 624 3.60 17.31 42.95
N LEU A 625 3.60 17.72 41.67
CA LEU A 625 4.42 18.84 41.18
C LEU A 625 3.89 20.20 41.65
N GLN A 626 2.57 20.38 41.71
CA GLN A 626 1.96 21.60 42.28
C GLN A 626 2.21 21.71 43.79
N ASP A 627 2.19 20.58 44.50
CA ASP A 627 2.38 20.51 45.95
C ASP A 627 3.86 20.56 46.38
N GLU A 628 4.79 20.71 45.44
CA GLU A 628 6.25 20.67 45.64
C GLU A 628 6.79 19.33 46.22
N GLU A 629 6.01 18.24 46.14
CA GLU A 629 6.38 16.91 46.65
C GLU A 629 6.96 15.98 45.56
N TRP A 630 6.89 16.38 44.29
CA TRP A 630 7.29 15.55 43.16
C TRP A 630 8.74 15.08 43.24
N SER A 631 9.66 15.97 43.61
CA SER A 631 11.09 15.66 43.72
C SER A 631 11.42 14.73 44.87
N ILE A 632 10.57 14.64 45.89
CA ILE A 632 10.73 13.70 47.01
C ILE A 632 10.23 12.32 46.56
N ALA A 633 9.04 12.27 45.96
CA ALA A 633 8.41 11.02 45.54
C ALA A 633 9.25 10.24 44.52
N ILE A 634 9.99 10.92 43.62
CA ILE A 634 10.84 10.25 42.62
C ILE A 634 12.02 9.48 43.24
N GLU A 635 12.42 9.79 44.48
CA GLU A 635 13.48 9.07 45.20
C GLU A 635 13.01 7.70 45.73
N ASN A 636 11.72 7.40 45.64
CA ASN A 636 11.18 6.14 46.15
C ASN A 636 11.85 4.93 45.46
N PRO A 637 12.48 4.01 46.22
CA PRO A 637 13.22 2.89 45.65
C PRO A 637 12.35 1.94 44.82
N LYS A 638 11.02 1.95 45.01
CA LYS A 638 10.07 1.13 44.24
C LYS A 638 10.10 1.41 42.74
N PHE A 639 10.50 2.61 42.30
CA PHE A 639 10.68 2.90 40.87
C PHE A 639 11.73 2.00 40.20
N LYS A 640 12.71 1.48 40.97
CA LYS A 640 13.73 0.54 40.46
C LYS A 640 13.26 -0.91 40.44
N THR A 641 12.28 -1.27 41.28
CA THR A 641 11.77 -2.65 41.38
C THR A 641 10.54 -2.91 40.50
N LEU A 642 9.71 -1.88 40.30
CA LEU A 642 8.50 -1.97 39.47
C LEU A 642 8.82 -1.80 37.98
N ARG A 643 7.82 -2.06 37.12
CA ARG A 643 7.97 -1.84 35.67
C ARG A 643 8.35 -0.38 35.37
N SER A 644 9.29 -0.17 34.46
CA SER A 644 9.78 1.16 34.07
C SER A 644 8.69 2.11 33.53
N GLN A 645 7.53 1.57 33.12
CA GLN A 645 6.36 2.34 32.72
C GLN A 645 5.89 3.32 33.80
N TRP A 646 6.10 3.05 35.09
CA TRP A 646 5.64 3.92 36.17
C TRP A 646 6.55 5.13 36.36
N LEU A 647 7.87 4.93 36.31
CA LEU A 647 8.83 6.03 36.29
C LEU A 647 8.62 6.88 35.03
N ARG A 648 8.30 6.24 33.90
CA ARG A 648 7.94 6.94 32.66
C ARG A 648 6.69 7.81 32.84
N ALA A 649 5.58 7.24 33.30
CA ALA A 649 4.35 7.99 33.55
C ALA A 649 4.57 9.13 34.55
N TRP A 650 5.43 8.92 35.55
CA TRP A 650 5.80 9.95 36.52
C TRP A 650 6.55 11.14 35.90
N LEU A 651 7.55 10.87 35.05
CA LEU A 651 8.29 11.92 34.33
C LEU A 651 7.43 12.63 33.28
N LEU A 652 6.72 11.87 32.45
CA LEU A 652 5.89 12.41 31.37
C LEU A 652 4.67 13.17 31.90
N GLY A 653 4.12 12.75 33.03
CA GLY A 653 3.04 13.46 33.72
C GLY A 653 3.46 14.87 34.12
N ALA A 654 4.62 15.00 34.79
CA ALA A 654 5.14 16.27 35.26
C ALA A 654 5.39 17.28 34.14
N ILE A 655 6.11 16.89 33.07
CA ILE A 655 6.34 17.79 31.92
C ILE A 655 5.04 18.13 31.17
N SER A 656 3.97 17.33 31.32
CA SER A 656 2.67 17.59 30.70
C SER A 656 1.79 18.54 31.50
N HIS A 657 2.26 19.04 32.65
CA HIS A 657 1.51 20.01 33.43
C HIS A 657 1.36 21.34 32.65
N PRO A 658 0.14 21.92 32.52
CA PRO A 658 -0.07 23.13 31.70
C PRO A 658 0.77 24.35 32.13
N ASN A 659 1.06 24.46 33.42
CA ASN A 659 1.89 25.52 34.01
C ASN A 659 3.28 25.01 34.43
N THR A 660 3.89 24.07 33.68
CA THR A 660 5.22 23.51 34.04
C THR A 660 6.28 24.60 34.22
N ALA A 661 6.18 25.71 33.49
CA ALA A 661 7.10 26.84 33.64
C ALA A 661 7.17 27.39 35.08
N GLN A 662 6.03 27.41 35.80
CA GLN A 662 5.95 27.88 37.20
C GLN A 662 6.73 26.96 38.16
N TYR A 663 6.67 25.65 37.94
CA TYR A 663 7.32 24.64 38.78
C TYR A 663 8.68 24.17 38.22
N SER A 664 9.14 24.83 37.16
CA SER A 664 10.32 24.41 36.39
C SER A 664 11.60 24.43 37.23
N GLY A 665 11.73 25.31 38.22
CA GLY A 665 12.93 25.37 39.07
C GLY A 665 13.18 24.07 39.84
N GLN A 666 12.14 23.55 40.52
CA GLN A 666 12.22 22.28 41.25
C GLN A 666 12.42 21.10 40.29
N PHE A 667 11.67 21.08 39.19
CA PHE A 667 11.71 20.02 38.21
C PHE A 667 13.09 19.95 37.51
N ARG A 668 13.60 21.08 36.99
CA ARG A 668 14.93 21.20 36.37
C ARG A 668 16.05 20.83 37.32
N GLY A 669 15.99 21.35 38.55
CA GLY A 669 17.00 21.05 39.58
C GLY A 669 17.13 19.55 39.81
N LYS A 670 15.99 18.83 39.89
CA LYS A 670 15.99 17.37 40.08
C LYS A 670 16.43 16.60 38.83
N LEU A 671 16.08 17.08 37.64
CA LEU A 671 16.52 16.48 36.38
C LEU A 671 18.04 16.63 36.15
N ALA A 672 18.67 17.67 36.70
CA ALA A 672 20.11 17.92 36.58
C ALA A 672 20.98 17.07 37.54
N GLU A 673 20.38 16.42 38.53
CA GLU A 673 21.11 15.50 39.42
C GLU A 673 21.59 14.25 38.68
N ASN A 674 22.58 13.55 39.27
CA ASN A 674 23.10 12.27 38.76
C ASN A 674 23.48 12.31 37.27
N ASP A 675 24.17 13.38 36.85
CA ASP A 675 24.64 13.56 35.48
C ASP A 675 23.51 13.54 34.43
N TYR A 676 22.37 14.17 34.77
CA TYR A 676 21.24 14.37 33.87
C TYR A 676 20.56 13.06 33.39
N ASP A 677 20.74 11.93 34.08
CA ASP A 677 20.13 10.62 33.71
C ASP A 677 18.59 10.68 33.60
N LEU A 678 17.92 11.42 34.48
CA LEU A 678 16.47 11.61 34.40
C LEU A 678 16.06 12.50 33.22
N TYR A 679 16.88 13.50 32.88
CA TYR A 679 16.66 14.36 31.72
C TYR A 679 16.80 13.54 30.42
N GLU A 680 17.82 12.68 30.32
CA GLU A 680 17.99 11.78 29.18
C GLU A 680 16.75 10.86 29.00
N LYS A 681 16.29 10.25 30.10
CA LYS A 681 15.09 9.40 30.11
C LYS A 681 13.83 10.16 29.71
N LEU A 682 13.67 11.40 30.17
CA LEU A 682 12.56 12.27 29.79
C LEU A 682 12.51 12.45 28.27
N LEU A 683 13.62 12.84 27.64
CA LEU A 683 13.68 13.05 26.18
C LEU A 683 13.39 11.77 25.40
N VAL A 684 14.04 10.66 25.78
CA VAL A 684 13.89 9.37 25.09
C VAL A 684 12.45 8.85 25.21
N TRP A 685 11.86 8.89 26.40
CA TRP A 685 10.49 8.41 26.59
C TRP A 685 9.45 9.35 26.01
N PHE A 686 9.68 10.66 26.04
CA PHE A 686 8.80 11.63 25.40
C PHE A 686 8.74 11.41 23.89
N GLN A 687 9.90 11.28 23.25
CA GLN A 687 10.01 10.99 21.82
C GLN A 687 9.38 9.63 21.45
N ALA A 688 9.51 8.62 22.31
CA ALA A 688 8.95 7.30 22.04
C ALA A 688 7.42 7.24 22.21
N GLU A 689 6.85 7.96 23.18
CA GLU A 689 5.43 7.81 23.54
C GLU A 689 4.53 8.91 22.95
N LYS A 690 5.07 10.11 22.73
CA LYS A 690 4.30 11.26 22.23
C LYS A 690 4.51 11.48 20.73
N THR A 691 4.81 10.43 19.96
CA THR A 691 4.93 10.49 18.50
C THR A 691 3.97 9.57 17.79
N GLN A 692 3.59 9.95 16.57
CA GLN A 692 2.79 9.16 15.66
C GLN A 692 3.51 9.00 14.32
N PRO A 693 3.37 7.87 13.63
CA PRO A 693 3.89 7.72 12.28
C PRO A 693 3.31 8.79 11.36
N ASN A 694 4.12 9.26 10.39
CA ASN A 694 3.75 10.35 9.50
C ASN A 694 2.40 10.10 8.80
N PRO A 695 1.37 10.91 9.08
CA PRO A 695 0.03 10.67 8.56
C PRO A 695 -0.06 10.90 7.04
N LEU A 696 0.76 11.79 6.47
CA LEU A 696 0.78 12.05 5.02
C LEU A 696 1.40 10.89 4.24
N ILE A 697 2.44 10.28 4.79
CA ILE A 697 3.08 9.10 4.20
C ILE A 697 2.12 7.93 4.29
N LEU A 698 1.52 7.66 5.46
CA LEU A 698 0.52 6.60 5.59
C LEU A 698 -0.69 6.76 4.66
N ALA A 699 -1.05 7.99 4.30
CA ALA A 699 -2.13 8.27 3.35
C ALA A 699 -1.76 7.91 1.90
N THR A 700 -0.48 8.01 1.53
CA THR A 700 0.04 7.90 0.16
C THR A 700 0.76 6.57 -0.10
N SER A 701 1.65 6.15 0.79
CA SER A 701 2.37 4.88 0.76
C SER A 701 2.00 4.03 1.99
N LYS A 702 1.76 2.74 1.79
CA LYS A 702 1.56 1.81 2.92
C LYS A 702 2.87 1.51 3.67
N ASP A 703 3.95 2.28 3.44
CA ASP A 703 5.26 2.03 4.01
C ASP A 703 5.36 2.63 5.42
N ILE A 704 5.01 1.77 6.37
CA ILE A 704 5.06 2.08 7.79
C ILE A 704 6.48 2.37 8.30
N LYS A 705 7.51 1.78 7.69
CA LYS A 705 8.89 1.99 8.16
C LYS A 705 9.31 3.41 7.86
N VAL A 706 9.03 3.86 6.63
CA VAL A 706 9.28 5.24 6.22
C VAL A 706 8.42 6.21 7.04
N ALA A 707 7.12 5.93 7.22
CA ALA A 707 6.24 6.76 8.04
C ALA A 707 6.70 6.87 9.51
N THR A 708 7.22 5.79 10.09
CA THR A 708 7.74 5.78 11.47
C THR A 708 9.08 6.51 11.56
N SER A 709 9.95 6.39 10.56
CA SER A 709 11.22 7.14 10.54
C SER A 709 11.03 8.66 10.39
N LEU A 710 9.91 9.08 9.79
CA LEU A 710 9.52 10.47 9.58
C LEU A 710 8.34 10.86 10.49
N ALA A 711 8.28 10.27 11.70
CA ALA A 711 7.21 10.46 12.67
C ALA A 711 6.96 11.94 12.98
N TRP A 712 5.72 12.22 13.36
CA TRP A 712 5.19 13.52 13.74
C TRP A 712 4.79 13.54 15.22
N PRO A 713 4.70 14.74 15.83
CA PRO A 713 4.06 14.94 17.13
C PRO A 713 2.62 14.40 17.21
N THR A 714 2.24 13.80 18.34
CA THR A 714 0.82 13.44 18.64
C THR A 714 0.01 14.63 19.14
N ASP A 715 0.59 15.43 20.03
CA ASP A 715 -0.05 16.60 20.66
C ASP A 715 0.84 17.83 20.47
N LEU A 716 0.45 18.72 19.55
CA LEU A 716 1.26 19.88 19.20
C LEU A 716 1.48 20.82 20.38
N THR A 717 0.50 21.00 21.26
CA THR A 717 0.61 21.89 22.42
C THR A 717 1.67 21.38 23.39
N LEU A 718 1.61 20.09 23.72
CA LEU A 718 2.61 19.46 24.59
C LEU A 718 4.00 19.49 23.95
N TRP A 719 4.10 19.27 22.63
CA TRP A 719 5.37 19.34 21.92
C TRP A 719 5.97 20.75 21.94
N PHE A 720 5.18 21.80 21.71
CA PHE A 720 5.68 23.17 21.85
C PHE A 720 6.21 23.44 23.25
N GLN A 721 5.50 23.00 24.28
CA GLN A 721 5.95 23.14 25.66
C GLN A 721 7.29 22.44 25.92
N VAL A 722 7.47 21.21 25.42
CA VAL A 722 8.74 20.49 25.55
C VAL A 722 9.86 21.13 24.73
N ILE A 723 9.57 21.62 23.53
CA ILE A 723 10.56 22.33 22.72
C ILE A 723 11.00 23.63 23.42
N ILE A 724 10.08 24.41 23.99
CA ILE A 724 10.42 25.59 24.80
C ILE A 724 11.30 25.19 25.97
N PHE A 725 10.90 24.16 26.72
CA PHE A 725 11.65 23.64 27.86
C PHE A 725 13.10 23.27 27.48
N ILE A 726 13.28 22.54 26.37
CA ILE A 726 14.60 22.14 25.86
C ILE A 726 15.40 23.37 25.40
N LEU A 727 14.81 24.29 24.66
CA LEU A 727 15.50 25.47 24.12
C LEU A 727 16.02 26.38 25.25
N GLU A 728 15.26 26.54 26.33
CA GLU A 728 15.68 27.29 27.52
C GLU A 728 16.83 26.62 28.27
N ASP A 729 16.84 25.29 28.34
CA ASP A 729 17.85 24.53 29.09
C ASP A 729 19.14 24.31 28.28
N THR A 730 19.05 24.33 26.96
CA THR A 730 20.15 24.03 26.02
C THR A 730 21.49 24.70 26.39
N PRO A 731 21.57 25.99 26.78
CA PRO A 731 22.84 26.64 27.15
C PRO A 731 23.50 26.09 28.43
N SER A 732 22.76 25.34 29.25
CA SER A 732 23.21 24.80 30.54
C SER A 732 23.31 23.27 30.58
N LEU A 733 22.88 22.60 29.51
CA LEU A 733 22.94 21.14 29.40
C LEU A 733 24.37 20.69 29.08
N PRO A 734 24.84 19.57 29.66
CA PRO A 734 26.11 18.98 29.26
C PRO A 734 26.01 18.36 27.85
N GLU A 735 27.12 18.38 27.12
CA GLU A 735 27.17 18.02 25.71
C GLU A 735 26.81 16.54 25.44
N ASN A 736 26.98 15.65 26.44
CA ASN A 736 26.57 14.25 26.35
C ASN A 736 25.06 14.06 26.10
N ILE A 737 24.22 15.04 26.47
CA ILE A 737 22.76 15.00 26.29
C ILE A 737 22.32 15.53 24.91
N TYR A 738 23.16 16.31 24.23
CA TYR A 738 22.81 16.96 22.95
C TYR A 738 22.30 16.00 21.86
N PRO A 739 22.83 14.77 21.70
CA PRO A 739 22.27 13.81 20.75
C PRO A 739 20.78 13.50 20.99
N ARG A 740 20.35 13.40 22.27
CA ARG A 740 18.94 13.16 22.62
C ARG A 740 18.06 14.38 22.37
N VAL A 741 18.61 15.57 22.54
CA VAL A 741 17.93 16.82 22.16
C VAL A 741 17.66 16.82 20.65
N VAL A 742 18.65 16.44 19.86
CA VAL A 742 18.53 16.34 18.39
C VAL A 742 17.49 15.28 17.98
N ASP A 743 17.38 14.16 18.70
CA ASP A 743 16.34 13.14 18.45
C ASP A 743 14.92 13.72 18.57
N VAL A 744 14.68 14.60 19.56
CA VAL A 744 13.39 15.30 19.72
C VAL A 744 13.20 16.36 18.63
N PHE A 745 14.22 17.18 18.37
CA PHE A 745 14.19 18.20 17.31
C PHE A 745 13.91 17.62 15.93
N LYS A 746 14.44 16.43 15.63
CA LYS A 746 14.19 15.72 14.36
C LYS A 746 12.71 15.46 14.13
N VAL A 747 11.99 14.99 15.15
CA VAL A 747 10.55 14.75 15.04
C VAL A 747 9.78 16.05 14.81
N PHE A 748 10.15 17.12 15.51
CA PHE A 748 9.53 18.43 15.32
C PHE A 748 9.82 18.99 13.91
N GLN A 749 11.04 18.84 13.40
CA GLN A 749 11.38 19.28 12.04
C GLN A 749 10.65 18.47 10.96
N ASN A 750 10.40 17.18 11.17
CA ASN A 750 9.58 16.37 10.26
C ASN A 750 8.18 16.96 10.03
N LEU A 751 7.61 17.61 11.05
CA LEU A 751 6.35 18.33 10.97
C LEU A 751 6.52 19.66 10.20
N ALA A 752 7.52 20.46 10.56
CA ALA A 752 7.74 21.79 10.00
C ALA A 752 7.90 21.80 8.46
N ILE A 753 8.57 20.79 7.90
CA ILE A 753 8.77 20.63 6.44
C ILE A 753 7.44 20.65 5.66
N ASN A 754 6.36 20.15 6.26
CA ASN A 754 5.08 19.96 5.57
C ASN A 754 4.14 21.18 5.66
N PHE A 755 4.44 22.16 6.51
CA PHE A 755 3.60 23.34 6.69
C PHE A 755 3.76 24.40 5.58
N GLU A 756 4.82 24.34 4.79
CA GLU A 756 5.08 25.33 3.73
C GLU A 756 4.17 25.16 2.48
N ASN A 757 3.66 23.94 2.25
CA ASN A 757 2.67 23.65 1.20
C ASN A 757 1.23 23.89 1.67
N ALA A 758 1.02 24.25 2.93
CA ALA A 758 -0.30 24.55 3.47
C ALA A 758 -0.76 25.95 3.01
N THR A 759 -2.06 26.09 2.71
CA THR A 759 -2.66 27.35 2.30
C THR A 759 -2.51 28.49 3.33
N GLN A 760 -2.26 28.15 4.60
CA GLN A 760 -1.84 29.08 5.66
C GLN A 760 -0.84 28.40 6.61
N PRO A 761 0.48 28.65 6.47
CA PRO A 761 1.48 28.09 7.38
C PRO A 761 1.37 28.67 8.78
N SER A 762 1.59 27.85 9.81
CA SER A 762 1.65 28.34 11.20
C SER A 762 2.95 29.09 11.44
N GLN A 763 2.87 30.41 11.62
CA GLN A 763 4.02 31.27 11.89
C GLN A 763 4.83 30.81 13.13
N VAL A 764 4.13 30.25 14.12
CA VAL A 764 4.73 29.72 15.34
C VAL A 764 5.63 28.52 15.03
N VAL A 765 5.19 27.59 14.18
CA VAL A 765 6.00 26.41 13.79
C VAL A 765 7.29 26.84 13.10
N ILE A 766 7.21 27.84 12.21
CA ILE A 766 8.36 28.37 11.48
C ILE A 766 9.39 29.00 12.43
N GLU A 767 8.93 29.78 13.42
CA GLU A 767 9.80 30.42 14.41
C GLU A 767 10.58 29.39 15.24
N PHE A 768 9.89 28.36 15.76
CA PHE A 768 10.54 27.29 16.52
C PHE A 768 11.50 26.46 15.65
N SER A 769 11.10 26.15 14.41
CA SER A 769 12.00 25.50 13.44
C SER A 769 13.27 26.31 13.22
N SER A 770 13.15 27.64 13.06
CA SER A 770 14.31 28.52 12.86
C SER A 770 15.25 28.50 14.05
N LYS A 771 14.73 28.51 15.29
CA LYS A 771 15.55 28.42 16.51
C LYS A 771 16.31 27.10 16.60
N ILE A 772 15.64 25.98 16.29
CA ILE A 772 16.24 24.63 16.26
C ILE A 772 17.36 24.58 15.21
N LEU A 773 17.11 25.10 14.00
CA LEU A 773 18.09 25.11 12.91
C LEU A 773 19.30 26.00 13.20
N GLN A 774 19.10 27.11 13.90
CA GLN A 774 20.20 27.98 14.32
C GLN A 774 21.14 27.24 15.28
N ILE A 775 20.60 26.57 16.31
CA ILE A 775 21.39 25.75 17.23
C ILE A 775 22.13 24.65 16.47
N ALA A 776 21.45 23.97 15.55
CA ALA A 776 22.06 22.90 14.77
C ALA A 776 23.22 23.41 13.88
N LEU A 777 23.05 24.59 13.25
CA LEU A 777 24.07 25.22 12.43
C LEU A 777 25.28 25.66 13.26
N ASP A 778 25.06 26.24 14.44
CA ASP A 778 26.11 26.72 15.33
C ASP A 778 26.94 25.55 15.88
N TRP A 779 26.29 24.50 16.40
CA TRP A 779 26.95 23.27 16.84
C TRP A 779 27.72 22.61 15.71
N LEU A 780 27.12 22.44 14.53
CA LEU A 780 27.79 21.81 13.39
C LEU A 780 29.03 22.60 12.97
N SER A 781 28.95 23.92 12.95
CA SER A 781 30.07 24.80 12.55
C SER A 781 31.23 24.73 13.54
N GLU A 782 30.93 24.60 14.83
CA GLU A 782 31.93 24.44 15.87
C GLU A 782 32.68 23.10 15.74
N ILE A 783 31.96 21.98 15.57
CA ILE A 783 32.56 20.65 15.49
C ILE A 783 33.33 20.44 14.17
N GLU A 784 32.99 21.18 13.11
CA GLU A 784 33.72 21.16 11.83
C GLU A 784 34.91 22.13 11.79
N GLY A 785 35.10 22.96 12.81
CA GLY A 785 36.26 23.86 12.92
C GLY A 785 36.30 24.93 11.82
N ILE A 786 35.13 25.40 11.37
CA ILE A 786 35.02 26.43 10.33
C ILE A 786 35.57 27.77 10.86
N LYS A 787 36.29 28.52 10.03
CA LYS A 787 36.87 29.84 10.38
C LYS A 787 35.80 30.73 11.04
N ASP A 788 36.20 31.48 12.06
CA ASP A 788 35.39 32.42 12.86
C ASP A 788 34.43 31.82 13.92
N HIS A 789 34.46 30.51 14.17
CA HIS A 789 33.75 29.88 15.30
C HIS A 789 34.72 29.21 16.30
N PRO A 790 35.11 29.88 17.40
CA PRO A 790 35.94 29.27 18.43
C PRO A 790 35.16 28.14 19.11
N SER A 791 35.84 27.02 19.42
CA SER A 791 35.21 25.92 20.15
C SER A 791 34.89 26.37 21.58
N THR A 792 33.60 26.41 21.92
CA THR A 792 33.06 26.78 23.23
C THR A 792 32.59 25.56 24.03
N HIS A 793 32.34 24.44 23.37
CA HIS A 793 31.81 23.20 23.94
C HIS A 793 32.85 22.09 24.00
N ASN A 794 32.71 21.18 24.97
CA ASN A 794 33.55 19.99 25.07
C ASN A 794 32.96 18.79 24.30
N TRP A 795 33.19 18.76 22.99
CA TRP A 795 32.69 17.70 22.11
C TRP A 795 33.21 16.28 22.40
N GLN A 796 34.22 16.13 23.27
CA GLN A 796 34.73 14.80 23.69
C GLN A 796 33.72 14.03 24.56
N LEU A 797 32.73 14.73 25.14
CA LEU A 797 31.67 14.12 25.93
C LEU A 797 30.59 13.42 25.07
N VAL A 798 30.59 13.66 23.76
CA VAL A 798 29.68 13.01 22.82
C VAL A 798 30.28 11.69 22.34
N ASN A 799 29.70 10.56 22.77
CA ASN A 799 30.20 9.22 22.46
C ASN A 799 30.28 8.91 20.94
N ASP A 800 29.28 9.34 20.16
CA ASP A 800 29.23 9.17 18.70
C ASP A 800 29.17 10.54 17.99
N ILE A 801 30.32 11.21 17.93
CA ILE A 801 30.43 12.53 17.31
C ILE A 801 30.13 12.51 15.81
N THR A 802 30.43 11.40 15.13
CA THR A 802 30.20 11.26 13.68
C THR A 802 28.71 11.16 13.40
N GLY A 803 27.99 10.26 14.09
CA GLY A 803 26.54 10.16 13.98
C GLY A 803 25.82 11.45 14.38
N PHE A 804 26.34 12.16 15.40
CA PHE A 804 25.82 13.46 15.80
C PHE A 804 25.96 14.52 14.70
N LYS A 805 27.14 14.64 14.06
CA LYS A 805 27.34 15.54 12.91
C LYS A 805 26.34 15.27 11.79
N ASP A 806 26.14 13.99 11.45
CA ASP A 806 25.20 13.60 10.40
C ASP A 806 23.75 13.94 10.77
N ALA A 807 23.37 13.77 12.04
CA ALA A 807 22.05 14.16 12.54
C ALA A 807 21.83 15.69 12.41
N LEU A 808 22.81 16.51 12.77
CA LEU A 808 22.76 17.96 12.61
C LEU A 808 22.66 18.39 11.13
N ARG A 809 23.50 17.81 10.26
CA ARG A 809 23.43 18.04 8.81
C ARG A 809 22.06 17.67 8.26
N ASN A 810 21.50 16.55 8.69
CA ASN A 810 20.18 16.11 8.25
C ASN A 810 19.07 17.09 8.65
N LEU A 811 19.10 17.66 9.86
CA LEU A 811 18.13 18.70 10.25
C LEU A 811 18.15 19.89 9.30
N ILE A 812 19.35 20.36 8.93
CA ILE A 812 19.54 21.51 8.04
C ILE A 812 19.11 21.16 6.61
N ILE A 813 19.60 20.04 6.06
CA ILE A 813 19.35 19.64 4.67
C ILE A 813 17.87 19.34 4.44
N VAL A 814 17.23 18.59 5.33
CA VAL A 814 15.83 18.20 5.17
C VAL A 814 14.91 19.45 5.27
N SER A 815 15.35 20.49 5.97
CA SER A 815 14.63 21.76 6.09
C SER A 815 14.90 22.74 4.95
N ALA A 816 15.71 22.38 3.94
CA ALA A 816 16.15 23.26 2.85
C ALA A 816 15.01 23.94 2.07
N ASN A 817 13.87 23.28 1.92
CA ASN A 817 12.70 23.90 1.30
C ASN A 817 12.06 24.95 2.22
N SER A 818 11.80 24.57 3.48
CA SER A 818 11.11 25.39 4.48
C SER A 818 11.91 26.58 5.02
N ASN A 819 13.22 26.44 5.10
CA ASN A 819 14.14 27.41 5.69
C ASN A 819 15.44 27.44 4.86
N PRO A 820 15.38 27.94 3.60
CA PRO A 820 16.47 27.83 2.62
C PRO A 820 17.77 28.52 3.07
N THR A 821 17.66 29.57 3.86
CA THR A 821 18.80 30.37 4.31
C THR A 821 19.84 29.56 5.08
N PHE A 822 19.45 28.59 5.91
CA PHE A 822 20.40 27.83 6.73
C PHE A 822 21.27 26.91 5.89
N ILE A 823 20.70 26.19 4.92
CA ILE A 823 21.48 25.34 4.02
C ILE A 823 22.35 26.18 3.09
N GLN A 824 21.85 27.34 2.64
CA GLN A 824 22.65 28.29 1.85
C GLN A 824 23.87 28.77 2.63
N THR A 825 23.70 29.19 3.89
CA THR A 825 24.82 29.61 4.75
C THR A 825 25.82 28.46 4.95
N TYR A 826 25.33 27.24 5.18
CA TYR A 826 26.20 26.08 5.36
C TYR A 826 26.99 25.75 4.08
N LEU A 827 26.35 25.72 2.90
CA LEU A 827 27.02 25.45 1.62
C LEU A 827 28.05 26.52 1.27
N ASN A 828 27.75 27.80 1.48
CA ASN A 828 28.70 28.88 1.24
C ASN A 828 29.96 28.73 2.11
N ARG A 829 29.80 28.37 3.39
CA ARG A 829 30.94 28.08 4.28
C ARG A 829 31.82 26.93 3.76
N LEU A 830 31.20 25.87 3.23
CA LEU A 830 31.96 24.77 2.62
C LEU A 830 32.64 25.18 1.31
N LEU A 831 32.02 26.07 0.54
CA LEU A 831 32.60 26.67 -0.66
C LEU A 831 33.76 27.63 -0.37
N ASP A 832 33.94 28.08 0.87
CA ASP A 832 35.09 28.89 1.29
C ASP A 832 36.32 28.06 1.73
N LEU A 833 36.16 26.74 1.92
CA LEU A 833 37.28 25.84 2.28
C LEU A 833 38.25 25.64 1.11
N ASP A 834 39.55 25.46 1.36
CA ASP A 834 40.51 25.18 0.27
C ASP A 834 40.17 23.86 -0.45
N GLU A 835 39.78 22.82 0.31
CA GLU A 835 39.29 21.55 -0.20
C GLU A 835 38.05 21.08 0.57
N ILE A 836 37.03 20.56 -0.14
CA ILE A 836 35.83 19.97 0.46
C ILE A 836 36.13 18.52 0.87
N PRO A 837 35.93 18.13 2.15
CA PRO A 837 36.14 16.75 2.60
C PRO A 837 35.21 15.74 1.90
N ASN A 838 35.75 14.55 1.56
CA ASN A 838 35.00 13.50 0.85
C ASN A 838 33.72 13.05 1.58
N GLU A 839 33.78 12.92 2.90
CA GLU A 839 32.63 12.48 3.71
C GLU A 839 31.49 13.51 3.69
N ILE A 840 31.82 14.80 3.79
CA ILE A 840 30.83 15.89 3.73
C ILE A 840 30.20 15.96 2.35
N PHE A 841 31.03 15.87 1.29
CA PHE A 841 30.55 15.84 -0.08
C PHE A 841 29.58 14.66 -0.30
N LYS A 842 29.96 13.46 0.15
CA LYS A 842 29.11 12.26 0.06
C LYS A 842 27.74 12.49 0.69
N HIS A 843 27.72 13.02 1.90
CA HIS A 843 26.49 13.22 2.69
C HIS A 843 25.55 14.23 2.02
N ILE A 844 26.07 15.37 1.58
CA ILE A 844 25.28 16.42 0.91
C ILE A 844 24.73 15.93 -0.42
N ILE A 845 25.54 15.24 -1.21
CA ILE A 845 25.12 14.73 -2.51
C ILE A 845 24.03 13.67 -2.36
N GLN A 846 24.12 12.76 -1.39
CA GLN A 846 23.06 11.77 -1.16
C GLN A 846 21.69 12.38 -0.84
N LEU A 847 21.66 13.60 -0.31
CA LEU A 847 20.44 14.31 0.10
C LEU A 847 20.15 15.55 -0.77
N SER A 848 20.81 15.71 -1.92
CA SER A 848 20.67 16.90 -2.77
C SER A 848 19.25 17.13 -3.27
N GLY A 849 18.41 16.09 -3.33
CA GLY A 849 17.00 16.21 -3.70
C GLY A 849 16.18 17.17 -2.83
N PHE A 850 16.57 17.38 -1.57
CA PHE A 850 15.96 18.39 -0.70
C PHE A 850 16.45 19.81 -1.00
N ILE A 851 17.66 19.96 -1.52
CA ILE A 851 18.35 21.25 -1.67
C ILE A 851 18.07 21.87 -3.04
N VAL A 852 18.06 21.04 -4.09
CA VAL A 852 18.04 21.49 -5.50
C VAL A 852 16.83 22.38 -5.82
N GLN A 853 15.67 22.16 -5.17
CA GLN A 853 14.46 22.94 -5.45
C GLN A 853 14.60 24.44 -5.16
N LYS A 854 15.46 24.82 -4.19
CA LYS A 854 15.70 26.22 -3.83
C LYS A 854 17.12 26.69 -4.18
N HIS A 855 18.10 25.78 -4.20
CA HIS A 855 19.52 26.10 -4.32
C HIS A 855 20.26 25.23 -5.35
N ALA A 856 19.65 24.99 -6.52
CA ALA A 856 20.26 24.22 -7.61
C ALA A 856 21.66 24.72 -8.00
N ASP A 857 21.83 26.04 -8.14
CA ASP A 857 23.10 26.61 -8.60
C ASP A 857 24.23 26.47 -7.58
N LEU A 858 23.94 26.56 -6.28
CA LEU A 858 24.93 26.30 -5.23
C LEU A 858 25.38 24.84 -5.22
N ILE A 859 24.47 23.90 -5.50
CA ILE A 859 24.85 22.47 -5.66
C ILE A 859 25.75 22.28 -6.88
N VAL A 860 25.48 22.97 -7.99
CA VAL A 860 26.36 22.94 -9.17
C VAL A 860 27.75 23.44 -8.83
N GLU A 861 27.86 24.60 -8.16
CA GLU A 861 29.16 25.17 -7.74
C GLU A 861 29.91 24.23 -6.78
N PHE A 862 29.20 23.67 -5.80
CA PHE A 862 29.73 22.69 -4.85
C PHE A 862 30.28 21.44 -5.55
N CYS A 863 29.56 20.93 -6.56
CA CYS A 863 30.00 19.79 -7.36
C CYS A 863 31.23 20.13 -8.22
N LEU A 864 31.21 21.26 -8.92
CA LEU A 864 32.32 21.66 -9.77
C LEU A 864 33.60 21.86 -8.97
N LYS A 865 33.51 22.47 -7.79
CA LYS A 865 34.66 22.67 -6.90
C LYS A 865 35.30 21.35 -6.45
N LYS A 866 34.50 20.32 -6.15
CA LYS A 866 35.02 19.03 -5.67
C LYS A 866 35.45 18.09 -6.80
N LEU A 867 34.72 18.07 -7.91
CA LEU A 867 34.87 17.06 -8.96
C LEU A 867 35.92 17.44 -10.01
N LEU A 868 36.16 18.72 -10.25
CA LEU A 868 37.16 19.15 -11.23
C LEU A 868 38.55 19.10 -10.62
N CYS A 869 39.45 18.33 -11.23
CA CYS A 869 40.88 18.35 -10.91
C CYS A 869 41.63 19.32 -11.84
N GLU A 870 42.87 19.64 -11.47
CA GLU A 870 43.81 20.36 -12.32
C GLU A 870 43.94 19.68 -13.70
N LEU A 871 43.94 20.46 -14.78
CA LEU A 871 44.06 19.94 -16.14
C LEU A 871 45.47 19.35 -16.39
N PRO A 872 45.62 18.32 -17.24
CA PRO A 872 46.90 17.65 -17.47
C PRO A 872 48.05 18.58 -17.87
N LEU A 873 47.80 19.56 -18.73
CA LEU A 873 48.83 20.51 -19.16
C LEU A 873 49.23 21.48 -18.05
N ASP A 874 48.29 21.90 -17.21
CA ASP A 874 48.55 22.81 -16.10
C ASP A 874 49.33 22.07 -15.00
N LYS A 875 48.92 20.82 -14.70
CA LYS A 875 49.66 19.89 -13.85
C LYS A 875 51.09 19.70 -14.35
N TYR A 876 51.26 19.41 -15.64
CA TYR A 876 52.58 19.24 -16.27
C TYR A 876 53.45 20.50 -16.16
N LYS A 877 52.88 21.70 -16.38
CA LYS A 877 53.59 22.97 -16.22
C LYS A 877 54.02 23.20 -14.77
N ARG A 878 53.13 22.99 -13.80
CA ARG A 878 53.42 23.08 -12.37
C ARG A 878 54.54 22.12 -11.98
N ASP A 879 54.45 20.87 -12.40
CA ASP A 879 55.47 19.84 -12.12
C ASP A 879 56.81 20.18 -12.80
N CYS A 880 56.81 20.76 -14.01
CA CYS A 880 58.02 21.27 -14.66
C CYS A 880 58.64 22.46 -13.92
N GLU A 881 57.84 23.40 -13.43
CA GLU A 881 58.30 24.53 -12.63
C GLU A 881 58.88 24.07 -11.29
N GLU A 882 58.21 23.14 -10.62
CA GLU A 882 58.71 22.49 -9.39
C GLU A 882 60.02 21.74 -9.65
N ARG A 883 60.12 20.99 -10.77
CA ARG A 883 61.35 20.34 -11.21
C ARG A 883 62.47 21.34 -11.45
N LYS A 884 62.19 22.46 -12.14
CA LYS A 884 63.17 23.52 -12.40
C LYS A 884 63.66 24.16 -11.10
N ARG A 885 62.74 24.54 -10.20
CA ARG A 885 63.07 25.06 -8.86
C ARG A 885 63.90 24.06 -8.06
N SER A 886 63.54 22.77 -8.12
CA SER A 886 64.28 21.70 -7.46
C SER A 886 65.69 21.55 -8.06
N GLN A 887 65.82 21.55 -9.39
CA GLN A 887 67.11 21.47 -10.08
C GLN A 887 68.01 22.67 -9.78
N GLU A 888 67.47 23.89 -9.79
CA GLU A 888 68.17 25.12 -9.42
C GLU A 888 68.65 25.05 -7.96
N TYR A 889 67.77 24.67 -7.02
CA TYR A 889 68.10 24.45 -5.62
C TYR A 889 69.24 23.43 -5.46
N TRP A 890 69.19 22.35 -6.23
CA TRP A 890 70.19 21.28 -6.19
C TRP A 890 71.53 21.65 -6.85
N LEU A 891 71.53 22.44 -7.92
CA LEU A 891 72.73 22.97 -8.56
C LEU A 891 73.43 23.95 -7.63
N GLU A 892 72.67 24.84 -6.99
CA GLU A 892 73.16 25.76 -5.98
C GLU A 892 73.79 24.99 -4.82
N LEU A 893 73.11 23.97 -4.29
CA LEU A 893 73.62 23.12 -3.21
C LEU A 893 74.92 22.36 -3.58
N ASN A 894 75.06 21.90 -4.82
CA ASN A 894 76.25 21.19 -5.33
C ASN A 894 77.43 22.13 -5.63
N SER A 895 77.18 23.43 -5.81
CA SER A 895 78.22 24.43 -6.08
C SER A 895 78.97 24.91 -4.83
N ILE A 896 78.44 24.60 -3.64
CA ILE A 896 79.06 24.91 -2.35
C ILE A 896 80.24 23.95 -2.11
N PRO A 897 81.46 24.45 -1.82
CA PRO A 897 82.62 23.61 -1.49
C PRO A 897 82.34 22.67 -0.30
N GLN A 898 82.89 21.45 -0.31
CA GLN A 898 82.60 20.44 0.74
C GLN A 898 82.92 20.90 2.17
N GLU A 899 83.88 21.81 2.30
CA GLU A 899 84.33 22.40 3.55
C GLU A 899 83.33 23.41 4.13
N GLU A 900 82.46 23.98 3.29
CA GLU A 900 81.47 25.01 3.63
C GLU A 900 80.02 24.46 3.77
N LEU A 901 79.81 23.18 3.46
CA LEU A 901 78.51 22.53 3.59
C LEU A 901 78.12 22.26 5.06
N THR A 902 76.93 22.69 5.47
CA THR A 902 76.35 22.36 6.78
C THR A 902 75.95 20.88 6.89
N ASP A 903 75.89 20.33 8.12
CA ASP A 903 75.53 18.92 8.36
C ASP A 903 74.16 18.52 7.80
N LYS A 904 73.20 19.45 7.77
CA LYS A 904 71.87 19.23 7.17
C LYS A 904 71.95 19.09 5.66
N GLN A 905 72.78 19.89 4.99
CA GLN A 905 73.02 19.83 3.55
C GLN A 905 73.81 18.58 3.16
N LYS A 906 74.80 18.17 3.98
CA LYS A 906 75.54 16.90 3.81
C LYS A 906 74.60 15.68 3.88
N LYS A 907 73.67 15.65 4.85
CA LYS A 907 72.65 14.59 4.94
C LYS A 907 71.67 14.59 3.76
N LEU A 908 71.27 15.76 3.27
CA LEU A 908 70.40 15.88 2.09
C LEU A 908 71.09 15.37 0.81
N LEU A 909 72.38 15.70 0.62
CA LEU A 909 73.19 15.19 -0.49
C LEU A 909 73.38 13.67 -0.42
N GLN A 910 73.65 13.13 0.76
CA GLN A 910 73.73 11.67 0.98
C GLN A 910 72.41 10.95 0.69
N ARG A 911 71.28 11.51 1.17
CA ARG A 911 69.95 10.95 0.88
C ARG A 911 69.64 10.96 -0.61
N ARG A 912 69.98 12.05 -1.30
CA ARG A 912 69.79 12.16 -2.76
C ARG A 912 70.63 11.15 -3.53
N ALA A 913 71.89 10.92 -3.11
CA ALA A 913 72.77 9.94 -3.74
C ALA A 913 72.26 8.48 -3.64
N MET A 914 71.33 8.18 -2.72
CA MET A 914 70.71 6.86 -2.58
C MET A 914 69.53 6.62 -3.53
N PHE A 915 69.00 7.65 -4.20
CA PHE A 915 67.90 7.49 -5.17
C PHE A 915 68.45 7.37 -6.59
N LEU A 916 68.18 6.26 -7.27
CA LEU A 916 68.70 5.90 -8.61
C LEU A 916 68.11 6.71 -9.79
N SER A 917 67.20 7.66 -9.53
CA SER A 917 66.78 8.69 -10.50
C SER A 917 66.38 9.97 -9.75
N PRO A 918 66.84 11.18 -10.16
CA PRO A 918 66.50 12.41 -9.43
C PRO A 918 65.05 12.86 -9.59
N PHE A 919 64.31 12.38 -10.60
CA PHE A 919 62.91 12.71 -10.84
C PHE A 919 62.25 11.56 -11.61
N PRO A 920 61.01 11.15 -11.29
CA PRO A 920 60.26 10.28 -12.19
C PRO A 920 60.12 11.00 -13.55
N THR A 921 60.53 10.36 -14.63
CA THR A 921 60.11 10.75 -15.98
C THR A 921 58.61 10.48 -16.06
N GLU A 922 57.80 11.52 -15.88
CA GLU A 922 56.34 11.41 -15.92
C GLU A 922 55.89 11.15 -17.36
N VAL A 923 55.67 9.87 -17.64
CA VAL A 923 54.88 9.40 -18.77
C VAL A 923 53.42 9.53 -18.35
N VAL A 924 52.57 10.03 -19.25
CA VAL A 924 51.11 10.00 -19.08
C VAL A 924 50.69 8.60 -18.63
N SER A 925 50.05 8.50 -17.46
CA SER A 925 49.72 7.20 -16.88
C SER A 925 48.36 6.70 -17.37
N ASP A 926 48.14 5.39 -17.30
CA ASP A 926 46.81 4.79 -17.54
C ASP A 926 45.72 5.37 -16.61
N SER A 927 46.09 5.90 -15.44
CA SER A 927 45.17 6.55 -14.51
C SER A 927 44.70 7.92 -15.01
N ASP A 928 45.56 8.66 -15.72
CA ASP A 928 45.19 9.96 -16.29
C ASP A 928 44.14 9.78 -17.41
N TRP A 929 44.29 8.73 -18.22
CA TRP A 929 43.32 8.35 -19.26
C TRP A 929 41.97 7.88 -18.70
N LYS A 930 41.94 7.31 -17.49
CA LYS A 930 40.69 6.87 -16.84
C LYS A 930 39.99 7.99 -16.08
N SER A 931 40.75 8.90 -15.46
CA SER A 931 40.22 10.00 -14.64
C SER A 931 39.80 11.20 -15.48
N LEU A 932 40.53 11.52 -16.57
CA LEU A 932 40.30 12.70 -17.42
C LEU A 932 40.17 14.01 -16.63
N ALA A 933 41.03 14.20 -15.62
CA ALA A 933 40.98 15.35 -14.70
C ALA A 933 39.63 15.53 -13.98
N ILE A 934 38.87 14.43 -13.81
CA ILE A 934 37.73 14.34 -12.91
C ILE A 934 38.15 13.51 -11.70
N ASN A 935 37.84 14.00 -10.50
CA ASN A 935 38.22 13.38 -9.25
C ASN A 935 37.71 11.93 -9.18
N SER A 936 38.63 10.96 -9.10
CA SER A 936 38.34 9.53 -9.04
C SER A 936 38.41 8.97 -7.62
N ASP A 937 38.86 9.75 -6.63
CA ASP A 937 39.05 9.29 -5.25
C ASP A 937 37.72 9.15 -4.50
N PHE A 938 36.64 9.65 -5.10
CA PHE A 938 35.28 9.56 -4.58
C PHE A 938 34.56 8.30 -5.08
N ILE A 939 34.46 7.28 -4.22
CA ILE A 939 33.78 6.01 -4.50
C ILE A 939 32.25 6.16 -4.65
N GLY A 940 31.66 7.32 -4.28
CA GLY A 940 30.21 7.49 -4.22
C GLY A 940 29.46 7.34 -5.56
N PHE A 941 30.14 7.53 -6.69
CA PHE A 941 29.55 7.30 -8.02
C PHE A 941 29.72 5.86 -8.53
N TYR A 942 30.54 5.04 -7.87
CA TYR A 942 30.67 3.62 -8.21
C TYR A 942 29.55 2.77 -7.54
N PRO A 943 29.00 1.76 -8.22
CA PRO A 943 28.99 1.63 -9.68
C PRO A 943 28.13 2.74 -10.31
N SER A 944 28.48 3.10 -11.54
CA SER A 944 27.73 4.05 -12.38
C SER A 944 26.24 3.73 -12.44
N SER A 945 25.37 4.74 -12.31
CA SER A 945 23.91 4.52 -12.29
C SER A 945 23.10 5.77 -12.68
N PRO A 946 21.93 5.62 -13.35
CA PRO A 946 21.09 6.73 -13.80
C PRO A 946 20.23 7.35 -12.68
N ILE A 947 20.38 6.89 -11.44
CA ILE A 947 19.70 7.44 -10.25
C ILE A 947 20.69 8.08 -9.26
N LYS A 948 21.94 8.30 -9.68
CA LYS A 948 22.94 8.95 -8.84
C LYS A 948 22.60 10.42 -8.67
N GLU A 949 22.51 10.84 -7.42
CA GLU A 949 22.50 12.25 -7.06
C GLU A 949 23.89 12.86 -7.30
N PRO A 950 23.99 14.15 -7.66
CA PRO A 950 22.91 15.13 -7.73
C PRO A 950 22.25 15.22 -9.11
N PHE A 951 22.77 14.48 -10.10
CA PHE A 951 22.33 14.58 -11.50
C PHE A 951 20.82 14.29 -11.62
N HIS A 952 20.33 13.30 -10.88
CA HIS A 952 18.93 12.91 -10.94
C HIS A 952 18.00 14.03 -10.46
N SER A 953 18.24 14.58 -9.26
CA SER A 953 17.41 15.66 -8.73
C SER A 953 17.59 16.98 -9.49
N LEU A 954 18.81 17.31 -9.95
CA LEU A 954 19.06 18.49 -10.79
C LEU A 954 18.26 18.42 -12.08
N LEU A 955 18.35 17.34 -12.85
CA LEU A 955 17.60 17.22 -14.10
C LEU A 955 16.08 17.21 -13.87
N LYS A 956 15.61 16.62 -12.76
CA LYS A 956 14.19 16.57 -12.42
C LYS A 956 13.60 17.92 -12.03
N TYR A 957 14.27 18.71 -11.18
CA TYR A 957 13.71 19.92 -10.59
C TYR A 957 14.28 21.22 -11.18
N ALA A 958 15.52 21.21 -11.68
CA ALA A 958 16.22 22.37 -12.24
C ALA A 958 17.06 21.97 -13.47
N PRO A 959 16.42 21.56 -14.59
CA PRO A 959 17.09 20.91 -15.72
C PRO A 959 18.20 21.74 -16.34
N ASP A 960 18.07 23.08 -16.38
CA ASP A 960 19.09 23.95 -16.95
C ASP A 960 20.38 23.95 -16.10
N SER A 961 20.27 23.94 -14.76
CA SER A 961 21.41 23.78 -13.85
C SER A 961 22.01 22.39 -13.94
N GLY A 962 21.18 21.34 -14.09
CA GLY A 962 21.63 19.97 -14.31
C GLY A 962 22.43 19.82 -15.61
N LEU A 963 21.92 20.34 -16.72
CA LEU A 963 22.63 20.36 -18.00
C LEU A 963 23.95 21.13 -17.88
N ARG A 964 23.95 22.31 -17.25
CA ARG A 964 25.16 23.11 -17.01
C ARG A 964 26.26 22.33 -16.28
N LEU A 965 25.91 21.56 -15.25
CA LEU A 965 26.87 20.70 -14.53
C LEU A 965 27.43 19.61 -15.45
N ILE A 966 26.58 18.91 -16.19
CA ILE A 966 26.99 17.82 -17.08
C ILE A 966 27.87 18.34 -18.22
N THR A 967 27.52 19.48 -18.82
CA THR A 967 28.30 20.15 -19.86
C THR A 967 29.67 20.57 -19.34
N ALA A 968 29.75 21.17 -18.14
CA ALA A 968 31.01 21.59 -17.55
C ALA A 968 31.94 20.40 -17.26
N LEU A 969 31.42 19.33 -16.65
CA LEU A 969 32.19 18.10 -16.41
C LEU A 969 32.66 17.45 -17.72
N SER A 970 31.76 17.32 -18.70
CA SER A 970 32.04 16.75 -20.01
C SER A 970 33.12 17.55 -20.76
N ASN A 971 33.01 18.87 -20.79
CA ASN A 971 33.95 19.72 -21.52
C ASN A 971 35.32 19.77 -20.84
N HIS A 972 35.37 19.76 -19.50
CA HIS A 972 36.63 19.65 -18.76
C HIS A 972 37.33 18.32 -19.05
N ALA A 973 36.59 17.20 -18.98
CA ALA A 973 37.12 15.88 -19.29
C ALA A 973 37.59 15.76 -20.75
N ASN A 974 36.85 16.35 -21.69
CA ASN A 974 37.22 16.37 -23.10
C ASN A 974 38.47 17.22 -23.36
N LYS A 975 38.60 18.36 -22.67
CA LYS A 975 39.82 19.18 -22.71
C LYS A 975 41.01 18.44 -22.13
N ALA A 976 40.84 17.72 -21.03
CA ALA A 976 41.88 16.86 -20.47
C ALA A 976 42.29 15.77 -21.47
N TRP A 977 41.33 15.07 -22.08
CA TRP A 977 41.60 14.07 -23.12
C TRP A 977 42.43 14.62 -24.28
N ARG A 978 42.12 15.83 -24.79
CA ARG A 978 42.92 16.49 -25.84
C ARG A 978 44.34 16.78 -25.37
N GLN A 979 44.51 17.31 -24.16
CA GLN A 979 45.83 17.61 -23.60
C GLN A 979 46.66 16.34 -23.33
N LEU A 980 46.02 15.23 -22.96
CA LEU A 980 46.72 13.95 -22.78
C LEU A 980 47.30 13.43 -24.10
N HIS A 981 46.60 13.60 -25.22
CA HIS A 981 47.16 13.27 -26.55
C HIS A 981 48.37 14.15 -26.89
N GLU A 982 48.34 15.45 -26.57
CA GLU A 982 49.47 16.36 -26.74
C GLU A 982 50.69 15.98 -25.88
N LEU A 983 50.45 15.52 -24.66
CA LEU A 983 51.49 15.12 -23.70
C LEU A 983 51.96 13.66 -23.88
N SER A 984 51.20 12.83 -24.59
CA SER A 984 51.54 11.43 -24.82
C SER A 984 52.78 11.27 -25.71
N ASP A 985 53.44 10.10 -25.63
CA ASP A 985 54.59 9.78 -26.48
C ASP A 985 54.22 9.73 -27.97
N GLU A 986 52.97 9.35 -28.31
CA GLU A 986 52.49 9.24 -29.68
C GLU A 986 52.17 10.61 -30.32
N LYS A 987 51.90 11.65 -29.50
CA LYS A 987 51.61 13.03 -29.93
C LYS A 987 50.58 13.14 -31.05
N LEU A 988 49.51 12.35 -30.97
CA LEU A 988 48.45 12.36 -31.96
C LEU A 988 47.63 13.65 -31.89
N THR A 989 47.24 14.20 -33.03
CA THR A 989 46.44 15.43 -33.11
C THR A 989 44.99 15.09 -33.42
N PRO A 990 44.06 15.16 -32.43
CA PRO A 990 42.67 14.75 -32.64
C PRO A 990 41.94 15.63 -33.66
N ILE A 991 41.02 15.04 -34.44
CA ILE A 991 40.16 15.77 -35.39
C ILE A 991 38.69 15.77 -34.89
N PRO A 992 38.02 16.93 -34.84
CA PRO A 992 36.63 17.02 -34.41
C PRO A 992 35.64 16.56 -35.50
N ILE A 993 34.45 16.16 -35.06
CA ILE A 993 33.27 15.94 -35.90
C ILE A 993 32.51 17.25 -36.01
N THR A 994 32.43 17.83 -37.20
CA THR A 994 31.59 19.01 -37.45
C THR A 994 30.24 18.58 -38.01
N LEU A 995 29.16 18.96 -37.34
CA LEU A 995 27.78 18.68 -37.75
C LEU A 995 27.03 19.99 -38.00
N GLU A 996 26.28 20.05 -39.11
CA GLU A 996 25.46 21.20 -39.49
C GLU A 996 24.02 21.00 -39.01
N PHE A 997 23.70 21.50 -37.81
CA PHE A 997 22.34 21.47 -37.28
C PHE A 997 21.49 22.62 -37.83
N PRO A 998 20.15 22.55 -37.71
CA PRO A 998 19.27 23.66 -38.09
C PRO A 998 19.58 25.01 -37.41
N TRP A 999 20.25 24.98 -36.25
CA TRP A 999 20.65 26.16 -35.48
C TRP A 999 22.13 26.56 -35.66
N GLY A 1000 22.89 25.90 -36.53
CA GLY A 1000 24.27 26.23 -36.87
C GLY A 1000 25.24 25.05 -36.76
N SER A 1001 26.48 25.31 -37.20
CA SER A 1001 27.59 24.35 -37.18
C SER A 1001 28.13 24.16 -35.75
N GLN A 1002 28.30 22.91 -35.33
CA GLN A 1002 28.86 22.54 -34.02
C GLN A 1002 29.94 21.47 -34.18
N ALA A 1003 31.02 21.58 -33.39
CA ALA A 1003 32.15 20.66 -33.41
C ALA A 1003 32.20 19.80 -32.14
N PHE A 1004 32.32 18.48 -32.32
CA PHE A 1004 32.38 17.50 -31.23
C PHE A 1004 33.69 16.69 -31.29
N TRP A 1005 34.36 16.57 -30.16
CA TRP A 1005 35.65 15.92 -30.01
C TRP A 1005 35.51 14.56 -29.33
N GLY A 1006 36.29 13.59 -29.78
CA GLY A 1006 36.37 12.25 -29.20
C GLY A 1006 36.13 11.14 -30.22
N ASN A 1007 36.40 9.91 -29.79
CA ASN A 1007 36.35 8.71 -30.63
C ASN A 1007 35.45 7.63 -29.97
N GLU A 1008 35.75 6.35 -30.19
CA GLU A 1008 34.89 5.23 -29.77
C GLU A 1008 34.66 5.17 -28.26
N LYS A 1009 35.72 5.38 -27.45
CA LYS A 1009 35.64 5.34 -25.98
C LYS A 1009 34.85 6.53 -25.44
N GLU A 1010 35.05 7.72 -26.01
CA GLU A 1010 34.35 8.93 -25.59
C GLU A 1010 32.87 8.91 -25.95
N TYR A 1011 32.52 8.29 -27.07
CA TYR A 1011 31.14 8.16 -27.51
C TYR A 1011 30.28 7.29 -26.57
N ILE A 1012 30.88 6.34 -25.85
CA ILE A 1012 30.15 5.42 -24.96
C ILE A 1012 30.17 5.83 -23.48
N TRP A 1013 30.46 7.10 -23.16
CA TRP A 1013 30.48 7.57 -21.76
C TRP A 1013 29.15 7.31 -21.04
N SER A 1014 28.00 7.24 -21.72
CA SER A 1014 26.71 6.84 -21.15
C SER A 1014 26.61 5.36 -20.73
N ARG A 1015 27.72 4.61 -20.70
CA ARG A 1015 27.80 3.20 -20.31
C ARG A 1015 28.82 2.99 -19.18
N PRO A 1016 28.66 1.95 -18.34
CA PRO A 1016 29.45 1.76 -17.12
C PRO A 1016 30.85 1.17 -17.37
N TYR A 1017 31.45 1.41 -18.54
CA TYR A 1017 32.70 0.78 -18.95
C TYR A 1017 33.74 1.83 -19.35
N TRP A 1018 35.03 1.54 -19.09
CA TRP A 1018 36.20 2.25 -19.60
C TRP A 1018 36.46 3.68 -19.09
N ILE A 1019 35.61 4.26 -18.23
CA ILE A 1019 35.78 5.64 -17.74
C ILE A 1019 35.35 5.83 -16.27
N ASN A 1020 35.70 6.99 -15.69
CA ASN A 1020 35.23 7.53 -14.42
C ASN A 1020 33.69 7.46 -14.27
N ASP A 1021 33.24 6.81 -13.19
CA ASP A 1021 31.83 6.57 -12.90
C ASP A 1021 30.98 7.85 -12.72
N THR A 1022 31.61 8.98 -12.40
CA THR A 1022 30.95 10.28 -12.30
C THR A 1022 30.40 10.73 -13.65
N LEU A 1023 31.22 10.66 -14.70
CA LEU A 1023 30.82 11.02 -16.07
C LEU A 1023 29.79 10.02 -16.59
N SER A 1024 29.99 8.73 -16.35
CA SER A 1024 29.03 7.71 -16.75
C SER A 1024 27.68 7.89 -16.08
N SER A 1025 27.66 8.13 -14.77
CA SER A 1025 26.41 8.42 -14.05
C SER A 1025 25.71 9.67 -14.56
N ALA A 1026 26.47 10.73 -14.88
CA ALA A 1026 25.94 11.97 -15.45
C ALA A 1026 25.23 11.72 -16.79
N PHE A 1027 25.88 11.05 -17.74
CA PHE A 1027 25.31 10.77 -19.06
C PHE A 1027 24.20 9.73 -19.03
N MET A 1028 24.29 8.70 -18.18
CA MET A 1028 23.20 7.74 -17.97
C MET A 1028 21.95 8.41 -17.41
N THR A 1029 22.12 9.35 -16.47
CA THR A 1029 21.01 10.12 -15.91
C THR A 1029 20.41 11.06 -16.93
N LEU A 1030 21.24 11.73 -17.74
CA LEU A 1030 20.79 12.57 -18.86
C LEU A 1030 19.98 11.77 -19.89
N GLU A 1031 20.48 10.61 -20.31
CA GLU A 1031 19.80 9.72 -21.25
C GLU A 1031 18.42 9.31 -20.71
N LYS A 1032 18.36 8.88 -19.44
CA LYS A 1032 17.11 8.55 -18.75
C LYS A 1032 16.14 9.74 -18.70
N TRP A 1033 16.61 10.92 -18.29
CA TRP A 1033 15.78 12.12 -18.21
C TRP A 1033 15.22 12.52 -19.58
N CYS A 1034 16.02 12.44 -20.64
CA CYS A 1034 15.55 12.71 -22.00
C CYS A 1034 14.42 11.76 -22.42
N PHE A 1035 14.51 10.46 -22.08
CA PHE A 1035 13.41 9.53 -22.32
C PHE A 1035 12.13 9.93 -21.56
N GLU A 1036 12.26 10.32 -20.29
CA GLU A 1036 11.12 10.79 -19.49
C GLU A 1036 10.49 12.05 -20.10
N GLN A 1037 11.29 12.98 -20.66
CA GLN A 1037 10.76 14.15 -21.38
C GLN A 1037 10.00 13.76 -22.66
N LEU A 1038 10.50 12.80 -23.44
CA LEU A 1038 9.82 12.30 -24.64
C LEU A 1038 8.51 11.59 -24.29
N GLU A 1039 8.50 10.78 -23.22
CA GLU A 1039 7.29 10.13 -22.70
C GLU A 1039 6.27 11.16 -22.20
N ALA A 1040 6.72 12.31 -21.71
CA ALA A 1040 5.88 13.47 -21.37
C ALA A 1040 5.43 14.32 -22.58
N GLY A 1041 5.80 13.94 -23.81
CA GLY A 1041 5.38 14.61 -25.04
C GLY A 1041 6.25 15.77 -25.50
N ALA A 1042 7.48 15.91 -24.98
CA ALA A 1042 8.42 16.93 -25.45
C ALA A 1042 8.80 16.72 -26.94
N ASN A 1043 9.03 17.83 -27.66
CA ASN A 1043 9.49 17.77 -29.04
C ASN A 1043 10.95 17.29 -29.09
N LEU A 1044 11.22 16.25 -29.87
CA LEU A 1044 12.56 15.67 -29.99
C LEU A 1044 13.59 16.67 -30.53
N ASP A 1045 13.26 17.47 -31.55
CA ASP A 1045 14.22 18.39 -32.17
C ASP A 1045 14.62 19.52 -31.22
N GLU A 1046 13.66 20.06 -30.46
CA GLU A 1046 13.92 21.06 -29.41
C GLU A 1046 14.73 20.47 -28.26
N LEU A 1047 14.44 19.23 -27.87
CA LEU A 1047 15.19 18.52 -26.84
C LEU A 1047 16.65 18.27 -27.27
N ILE A 1048 16.88 17.84 -28.51
CA ILE A 1048 18.23 17.66 -29.05
C ILE A 1048 18.98 19.00 -29.02
N GLN A 1049 18.37 20.09 -29.51
CA GLN A 1049 18.98 21.42 -29.48
C GLN A 1049 19.36 21.82 -28.06
N LYS A 1050 18.48 21.54 -27.08
CA LYS A 1050 18.71 21.87 -25.68
C LYS A 1050 19.89 21.13 -25.09
N ILE A 1051 20.00 19.81 -25.33
CA ILE A 1051 21.05 18.99 -24.70
C ILE A 1051 22.40 19.05 -25.43
N THR A 1052 22.45 19.40 -26.72
CA THR A 1052 23.72 19.54 -27.44
C THR A 1052 24.32 20.94 -27.30
N LYS A 1053 23.56 21.90 -26.80
CA LYS A 1053 24.03 23.27 -26.58
C LYS A 1053 25.27 23.28 -25.68
N ASP A 1054 26.31 24.00 -26.11
CA ASP A 1054 27.58 24.20 -25.40
C ASP A 1054 28.39 22.92 -25.13
N HIS A 1055 27.96 21.75 -25.62
CA HIS A 1055 28.72 20.50 -25.51
C HIS A 1055 29.81 20.40 -26.56
N GLU A 1056 31.02 20.03 -26.13
CA GLU A 1056 32.17 19.79 -27.02
C GLU A 1056 32.46 18.29 -27.21
N SER A 1057 31.88 17.38 -26.44
CA SER A 1057 32.22 15.94 -26.48
C SER A 1057 31.27 15.14 -27.37
N VAL A 1058 31.79 14.16 -28.11
CA VAL A 1058 30.96 13.20 -28.88
C VAL A 1058 30.05 12.34 -28.00
N ALA A 1059 30.27 12.29 -26.68
CA ALA A 1059 29.41 11.58 -25.73
C ALA A 1059 27.93 12.00 -25.82
N ILE A 1060 27.66 13.30 -26.03
CA ILE A 1060 26.28 13.80 -26.15
C ILE A 1060 25.58 13.26 -27.39
N LEU A 1061 26.33 13.04 -28.47
CA LEU A 1061 25.79 12.52 -29.73
C LEU A 1061 25.30 11.07 -29.56
N SER A 1062 25.88 10.30 -28.63
CA SER A 1062 25.40 8.96 -28.29
C SER A 1062 24.02 9.00 -27.67
N VAL A 1063 23.78 9.92 -26.72
CA VAL A 1063 22.45 10.16 -26.14
C VAL A 1063 21.45 10.56 -27.22
N VAL A 1064 21.82 11.51 -28.09
CA VAL A 1064 20.98 11.94 -29.23
C VAL A 1064 20.64 10.77 -30.17
N SER A 1065 21.61 9.89 -30.45
CA SER A 1065 21.44 8.75 -31.36
C SER A 1065 20.45 7.74 -30.80
N VAL A 1066 20.56 7.45 -29.50
CA VAL A 1066 19.64 6.57 -28.76
C VAL A 1066 18.20 7.15 -28.77
N LEU A 1067 18.03 8.45 -28.54
CA LEU A 1067 16.71 9.11 -28.58
C LEU A 1067 16.09 9.07 -29.98
N ALA A 1068 16.88 9.35 -31.02
CA ALA A 1068 16.43 9.29 -32.41
C ALA A 1068 15.97 7.88 -32.81
N LEU A 1069 16.69 6.85 -32.35
CA LEU A 1069 16.34 5.45 -32.59
C LEU A 1069 15.07 5.02 -31.85
N GLU A 1070 14.84 5.50 -30.63
CA GLU A 1070 13.64 5.14 -29.88
C GLU A 1070 12.38 5.70 -30.53
N GLN A 1071 12.41 6.97 -30.98
CA GLN A 1071 11.28 7.64 -31.62
C GLN A 1071 11.13 7.31 -33.11
N GLN A 1072 12.12 6.64 -33.72
CA GLN A 1072 12.18 6.42 -35.18
C GLN A 1072 11.96 7.72 -35.97
N CYS A 1073 12.50 8.82 -35.46
CA CYS A 1073 12.16 10.16 -35.94
C CYS A 1073 12.92 10.52 -37.22
N ILE A 1074 12.22 11.12 -38.18
CA ILE A 1074 12.79 11.62 -39.43
C ILE A 1074 12.72 13.16 -39.43
N SER A 1075 13.81 13.82 -39.02
CA SER A 1075 13.87 15.27 -38.91
C SER A 1075 15.15 15.88 -39.48
N LYS A 1076 15.13 17.21 -39.70
CA LYS A 1076 16.31 17.97 -40.12
C LYS A 1076 17.40 17.98 -39.04
N THR A 1077 17.04 17.75 -37.79
CA THR A 1077 17.96 17.72 -36.65
C THR A 1077 18.71 16.39 -36.55
N VAL A 1078 18.05 15.27 -36.88
CA VAL A 1078 18.67 13.93 -36.91
C VAL A 1078 19.47 13.70 -38.21
N PHE A 1079 19.12 14.38 -39.30
CA PHE A 1079 19.76 14.24 -40.62
C PHE A 1079 21.31 14.32 -40.61
N PRO A 1080 21.96 15.26 -39.90
CA PRO A 1080 23.43 15.34 -39.83
C PRO A 1080 24.08 14.11 -39.17
N LEU A 1081 23.39 13.44 -38.24
CA LEU A 1081 23.92 12.25 -37.57
C LEU A 1081 23.92 11.04 -38.50
N VAL A 1082 22.84 10.85 -39.26
CA VAL A 1082 22.70 9.71 -40.18
C VAL A 1082 23.45 9.91 -41.50
N THR A 1083 24.00 11.10 -41.76
CA THR A 1083 24.79 11.41 -42.96
C THR A 1083 26.27 11.63 -42.70
N ASN A 1084 26.73 11.48 -41.45
CA ASN A 1084 28.14 11.57 -41.08
C ASN A 1084 28.72 10.18 -40.82
N GLN A 1085 29.70 9.75 -41.64
CA GLN A 1085 30.29 8.43 -41.52
C GLN A 1085 30.91 8.16 -40.14
N LYS A 1086 31.55 9.15 -39.50
CA LYS A 1086 32.14 8.97 -38.17
C LYS A 1086 31.08 8.69 -37.13
N VAL A 1087 29.98 9.44 -37.15
CA VAL A 1087 28.86 9.24 -36.20
C VAL A 1087 28.22 7.86 -36.39
N LEU A 1088 28.01 7.41 -37.63
CA LEU A 1088 27.48 6.07 -37.91
C LEU A 1088 28.42 4.97 -37.40
N ASP A 1089 29.74 5.13 -37.56
CA ASP A 1089 30.74 4.18 -37.08
C ASP A 1089 30.81 4.14 -35.54
N LEU A 1090 30.73 5.31 -34.89
CA LEU A 1090 30.66 5.43 -33.44
C LEU A 1090 29.39 4.81 -32.86
N ASP A 1091 28.22 5.05 -33.48
CA ASP A 1091 26.97 4.44 -33.03
C ASP A 1091 26.93 2.93 -33.26
N TYR A 1092 27.55 2.45 -34.35
CA TYR A 1092 27.75 1.01 -34.54
C TYR A 1092 28.63 0.42 -33.44
N TYR A 1093 29.71 1.11 -33.04
CA TYR A 1093 30.51 0.69 -31.90
C TYR A 1093 29.69 0.64 -30.60
N ARG A 1094 28.91 1.68 -30.28
CA ARG A 1094 27.97 1.69 -29.14
C ARG A 1094 27.04 0.47 -29.20
N PHE A 1095 26.39 0.24 -30.34
CA PHE A 1095 25.48 -0.89 -30.54
C PHE A 1095 26.15 -2.24 -30.25
N THR A 1096 27.40 -2.45 -30.66
CA THR A 1096 28.13 -3.69 -30.31
C THR A 1096 28.38 -3.84 -28.82
N GLN A 1097 28.58 -2.75 -28.08
CA GLN A 1097 28.72 -2.80 -26.62
C GLN A 1097 27.36 -3.04 -25.94
N ASP A 1098 26.29 -2.42 -26.44
CA ASP A 1098 24.93 -2.59 -25.92
C ASP A 1098 24.45 -4.04 -26.04
N ILE A 1099 24.70 -4.70 -27.18
CA ILE A 1099 24.39 -6.13 -27.35
C ILE A 1099 25.21 -7.01 -26.40
N ARG A 1100 26.46 -6.63 -26.09
CA ARG A 1100 27.35 -7.41 -25.22
C ARG A 1100 27.06 -7.22 -23.73
N GLY A 1101 26.40 -6.14 -23.32
CA GLY A 1101 26.31 -5.74 -21.91
C GLY A 1101 24.97 -5.18 -21.41
N SER A 1102 23.95 -4.96 -22.26
CA SER A 1102 22.67 -4.37 -21.84
C SER A 1102 21.56 -5.42 -21.69
N SER A 1103 20.89 -5.42 -20.54
CA SER A 1103 19.67 -6.21 -20.28
C SER A 1103 18.37 -5.40 -20.49
N SER A 1104 18.44 -4.26 -21.18
CA SER A 1104 17.30 -3.34 -21.36
C SER A 1104 16.38 -3.79 -22.51
N ASP A 1105 15.07 -3.72 -22.29
CA ASP A 1105 14.07 -4.09 -23.29
C ASP A 1105 13.78 -3.01 -24.35
N ARG A 1106 14.29 -1.78 -24.16
CA ARG A 1106 14.04 -0.65 -25.07
C ARG A 1106 14.56 -0.94 -26.48
N LYS A 1107 13.82 -0.45 -27.49
CA LYS A 1107 14.11 -0.70 -28.91
C LYS A 1107 15.45 -0.09 -29.31
N SER A 1108 15.75 1.12 -28.85
CA SER A 1108 16.98 1.87 -29.16
C SER A 1108 18.30 1.13 -28.82
N TYR A 1109 18.32 0.21 -27.84
CA TYR A 1109 19.51 -0.60 -27.53
C TYR A 1109 19.66 -1.82 -28.47
N LYS A 1110 18.61 -2.16 -29.23
CA LYS A 1110 18.58 -3.28 -30.19
C LYS A 1110 18.82 -2.82 -31.63
N PHE A 1111 19.01 -1.52 -31.86
CA PHE A 1111 19.24 -0.91 -33.17
C PHE A 1111 20.43 0.05 -33.15
N CYS A 1112 20.92 0.40 -34.34
CA CYS A 1112 21.91 1.43 -34.57
C CYS A 1112 21.40 2.45 -35.60
N LEU A 1113 22.01 3.63 -35.70
CA LEU A 1113 21.58 4.73 -36.57
C LEU A 1113 21.42 4.32 -38.03
N SER A 1114 22.19 3.34 -38.50
CA SER A 1114 22.04 2.82 -39.87
C SER A 1114 20.65 2.24 -40.15
N ASN A 1115 19.92 1.79 -39.12
CA ASN A 1115 18.55 1.32 -39.24
C ASN A 1115 17.57 2.45 -39.65
N LEU A 1116 17.85 3.72 -39.28
CA LEU A 1116 17.04 4.88 -39.67
C LEU A 1116 17.26 5.29 -41.14
N LEU A 1117 18.36 4.88 -41.77
CA LEU A 1117 18.68 5.26 -43.16
C LEU A 1117 17.55 4.88 -44.11
N SER A 1118 16.98 3.69 -43.94
CA SER A 1118 15.82 3.22 -44.71
C SER A 1118 14.64 4.20 -44.63
N ALA A 1119 14.28 4.63 -43.42
CA ALA A 1119 13.21 5.58 -43.18
C ALA A 1119 13.49 6.94 -43.85
N PHE A 1120 14.72 7.44 -43.78
CA PHE A 1120 15.10 8.69 -44.45
C PHE A 1120 15.10 8.57 -45.99
N VAL A 1121 15.56 7.45 -46.54
CA VAL A 1121 15.59 7.18 -47.99
C VAL A 1121 14.17 7.16 -48.59
N PHE A 1122 13.18 6.67 -47.85
CA PHE A 1122 11.76 6.67 -48.28
C PHE A 1122 10.94 7.85 -47.73
N SER A 1123 11.61 8.94 -47.34
CA SER A 1123 10.96 10.15 -46.83
C SER A 1123 11.15 11.37 -47.76
N LYS A 1124 10.67 12.54 -47.33
CA LYS A 1124 10.93 13.84 -47.98
C LYS A 1124 12.43 14.19 -48.12
N PHE A 1125 13.32 13.48 -47.42
CA PHE A 1125 14.78 13.67 -47.47
C PHE A 1125 15.48 12.76 -48.49
N SER A 1126 14.75 11.95 -49.28
CA SER A 1126 15.29 10.90 -50.17
C SER A 1126 16.45 11.37 -51.05
N GLU A 1127 16.27 12.44 -51.83
CA GLU A 1127 17.29 12.96 -52.74
C GLU A 1127 18.54 13.45 -52.00
N GLU A 1128 18.33 14.11 -50.87
CA GLU A 1128 19.42 14.68 -50.08
C GLU A 1128 20.25 13.59 -49.39
N ILE A 1129 19.60 12.58 -48.80
CA ILE A 1129 20.30 11.48 -48.12
C ILE A 1129 21.08 10.62 -49.12
N LYS A 1130 20.48 10.28 -50.27
CA LYS A 1130 21.16 9.50 -51.32
C LYS A 1130 22.44 10.19 -51.78
N LYS A 1131 22.35 11.50 -52.06
CA LYS A 1131 23.49 12.32 -52.46
C LYS A 1131 24.59 12.33 -51.39
N ARG A 1132 24.22 12.48 -50.10
CA ARG A 1132 25.17 12.49 -48.98
C ARG A 1132 25.86 11.14 -48.79
N LEU A 1133 25.11 10.04 -48.82
CA LEU A 1133 25.65 8.68 -48.65
C LEU A 1133 26.62 8.29 -49.77
N ILE A 1134 26.28 8.56 -51.03
CA ILE A 1134 27.17 8.32 -52.17
C ILE A 1134 28.44 9.19 -52.09
N GLY A 1135 28.30 10.42 -51.57
CA GLY A 1135 29.39 11.37 -51.42
C GLY A 1135 30.35 11.11 -50.26
N LEU A 1136 30.09 10.14 -49.37
CA LEU A 1136 30.92 9.88 -48.18
C LEU A 1136 32.38 9.56 -48.52
N ALA A 1137 32.64 8.88 -49.64
CA ALA A 1137 34.00 8.52 -50.06
C ALA A 1137 34.88 9.76 -50.35
N ASN A 1138 34.29 10.93 -50.56
CA ASN A 1138 35.00 12.18 -50.79
C ASN A 1138 35.38 12.90 -49.47
N PHE A 1139 34.83 12.46 -48.33
CA PHE A 1139 34.99 13.09 -47.03
C PHE A 1139 35.28 12.03 -45.96
N LEU A 1140 36.47 11.42 -46.01
CA LEU A 1140 36.85 10.34 -45.10
C LEU A 1140 37.09 10.86 -43.67
N PRO A 1141 36.46 10.27 -42.63
CA PRO A 1141 36.56 10.76 -41.27
C PRO A 1141 37.74 10.15 -40.52
N TYR A 1142 38.91 10.78 -40.59
CA TYR A 1142 40.06 10.39 -39.77
C TYR A 1142 39.85 10.76 -38.28
N ASN A 1143 40.41 9.98 -37.37
CA ASN A 1143 40.35 10.29 -35.93
C ASN A 1143 41.46 11.28 -35.53
N PHE A 1144 42.60 11.21 -36.20
CA PHE A 1144 43.77 12.06 -35.96
C PHE A 1144 44.40 12.52 -37.29
N GLU A 1145 45.08 13.67 -37.30
CA GLU A 1145 45.73 14.23 -38.51
C GLU A 1145 46.77 13.26 -39.09
N GLU A 1146 47.51 12.57 -38.22
CA GLU A 1146 48.58 11.64 -38.59
C GLU A 1146 48.06 10.39 -39.33
N GLN A 1147 46.75 10.11 -39.28
CA GLN A 1147 46.14 8.98 -39.98
C GLN A 1147 45.88 9.25 -41.46
N MET A 1148 45.92 10.51 -41.91
CA MET A 1148 45.61 10.89 -43.29
C MET A 1148 46.56 10.26 -44.30
N ASP A 1149 47.81 10.04 -43.90
CA ASP A 1149 48.86 9.39 -44.71
C ASP A 1149 48.90 7.86 -44.53
N ASN A 1150 48.06 7.29 -43.66
CA ASN A 1150 48.04 5.87 -43.39
C ASN A 1150 47.12 5.12 -44.38
N ALA A 1151 47.74 4.52 -45.40
CA ALA A 1151 47.04 3.78 -46.46
C ALA A 1151 46.10 2.67 -45.95
N VAL A 1152 46.40 2.04 -44.80
CA VAL A 1152 45.54 1.00 -44.21
C VAL A 1152 44.26 1.61 -43.64
N VAL A 1153 44.39 2.74 -42.94
CA VAL A 1153 43.24 3.47 -42.37
C VAL A 1153 42.38 4.05 -43.48
N THR A 1154 42.97 4.72 -44.47
CA THR A 1154 42.27 5.28 -45.63
C THR A 1154 41.48 4.19 -46.38
N LYS A 1155 42.08 3.02 -46.61
CA LYS A 1155 41.39 1.91 -47.27
C LYS A 1155 40.17 1.44 -46.47
N ARG A 1156 40.30 1.28 -45.15
CA ARG A 1156 39.20 0.89 -44.26
C ARG A 1156 38.06 1.91 -44.26
N LEU A 1157 38.39 3.21 -44.23
CA LEU A 1157 37.39 4.28 -44.29
C LEU A 1157 36.65 4.31 -45.63
N ILE A 1158 37.33 4.09 -46.76
CA ILE A 1158 36.70 3.98 -48.08
C ILE A 1158 35.77 2.76 -48.15
N GLU A 1159 36.18 1.61 -47.60
CA GLU A 1159 35.35 0.41 -47.53
C GLU A 1159 34.07 0.67 -46.71
N ARG A 1160 34.18 1.36 -45.57
CA ARG A 1160 33.01 1.78 -44.76
C ARG A 1160 32.12 2.79 -45.48
N ALA A 1161 32.70 3.76 -46.19
CA ALA A 1161 31.94 4.73 -46.99
C ALA A 1161 31.12 4.03 -48.08
N LYS A 1162 31.73 3.05 -48.78
CA LYS A 1162 31.04 2.24 -49.79
C LYS A 1162 29.91 1.42 -49.19
N PHE A 1163 30.11 0.82 -48.01
CA PHE A 1163 29.07 0.08 -47.30
C PHE A 1163 27.84 0.97 -47.01
N TYR A 1164 28.02 2.20 -46.54
CA TYR A 1164 26.89 3.11 -46.32
C TYR A 1164 26.26 3.64 -47.61
N ALA A 1165 27.04 3.78 -48.70
CA ALA A 1165 26.52 4.18 -50.00
C ALA A 1165 25.50 3.16 -50.58
N GLU A 1166 25.58 1.88 -50.20
CA GLU A 1166 24.62 0.85 -50.61
C GLU A 1166 23.19 1.12 -50.12
N TYR A 1167 23.03 1.84 -48.99
CA TYR A 1167 21.72 2.25 -48.49
C TYR A 1167 21.03 3.28 -49.38
N ALA A 1168 21.76 3.94 -50.29
CA ALA A 1168 21.19 4.90 -51.24
C ALA A 1168 20.55 4.23 -52.47
N ASP A 1169 20.86 2.96 -52.72
CA ASP A 1169 20.31 2.19 -53.84
C ASP A 1169 18.96 1.59 -53.43
N GLU A 1170 17.87 1.93 -54.13
CA GLU A 1170 16.54 1.40 -53.82
C GLU A 1170 16.44 -0.12 -54.12
N ALA A 1171 17.28 -0.64 -55.02
CA ALA A 1171 17.29 -2.06 -55.40
C ALA A 1171 17.77 -2.98 -54.27
N THR A 1172 18.38 -2.43 -53.21
CA THR A 1172 18.85 -3.20 -52.04
C THR A 1172 17.76 -3.36 -50.98
N TYR A 1173 16.54 -2.82 -51.18
CA TYR A 1173 15.42 -2.94 -50.24
C TYR A 1173 14.36 -3.93 -50.69
N ILE A 1174 13.81 -4.70 -49.75
CA ILE A 1174 12.67 -5.60 -49.96
C ILE A 1174 11.48 -5.06 -49.17
N VAL A 1175 10.32 -4.94 -49.82
CA VAL A 1175 9.06 -4.50 -49.20
C VAL A 1175 8.15 -5.71 -49.02
N GLN A 1176 7.72 -5.97 -47.79
CA GLN A 1176 6.81 -7.06 -47.44
C GLN A 1176 5.49 -6.51 -46.85
N PRO A 1177 4.32 -6.97 -47.32
CA PRO A 1177 3.04 -6.59 -46.71
C PRO A 1177 2.90 -7.21 -45.31
N THR A 1178 2.30 -6.47 -44.39
CA THR A 1178 1.95 -7.00 -43.04
C THR A 1178 0.48 -7.41 -42.98
N GLU A 1179 0.06 -8.09 -41.91
CA GLU A 1179 -1.34 -8.49 -41.67
C GLU A 1179 -2.32 -7.30 -41.63
N ASN A 1180 -1.81 -6.08 -41.45
CA ASN A 1180 -2.57 -4.86 -41.59
C ASN A 1180 -2.30 -4.25 -42.98
N GLU A 1181 -3.33 -4.19 -43.83
CA GLU A 1181 -3.23 -3.72 -45.23
C GLU A 1181 -2.70 -2.28 -45.37
N SER A 1182 -2.71 -1.48 -44.30
CA SER A 1182 -2.16 -0.13 -44.27
C SER A 1182 -0.69 -0.03 -43.83
N ILE A 1183 0.00 -1.14 -43.55
CA ILE A 1183 1.39 -1.16 -43.05
C ILE A 1183 2.24 -2.13 -43.89
N VAL A 1184 3.39 -1.64 -44.38
CA VAL A 1184 4.41 -2.41 -45.09
C VAL A 1184 5.72 -2.41 -44.30
N THR A 1185 6.41 -3.55 -44.27
CA THR A 1185 7.74 -3.69 -43.69
C THR A 1185 8.79 -3.52 -44.78
N ILE A 1186 9.81 -2.69 -44.56
CA ILE A 1186 10.93 -2.49 -45.48
C ILE A 1186 12.20 -3.04 -44.84
N SER A 1187 12.87 -3.99 -45.49
CA SER A 1187 14.15 -4.56 -45.05
C SER A 1187 15.27 -4.25 -46.04
N HIS A 1188 16.40 -3.75 -45.54
CA HIS A 1188 17.61 -3.52 -46.34
C HIS A 1188 18.48 -4.77 -46.42
N HIS A 1189 18.89 -5.15 -47.63
CA HIS A 1189 19.78 -6.26 -47.93
C HIS A 1189 21.05 -5.73 -48.61
N SER A 1190 22.08 -5.45 -47.80
CA SER A 1190 23.38 -5.00 -48.30
C SER A 1190 24.13 -6.13 -49.04
N PRO A 1191 24.53 -5.91 -50.30
CA PRO A 1191 25.36 -6.86 -51.05
C PRO A 1191 26.71 -7.18 -50.38
N SER A 1192 27.30 -6.23 -49.65
CA SER A 1192 28.60 -6.43 -49.00
C SER A 1192 28.55 -7.20 -47.67
N LEU A 1193 27.35 -7.44 -47.09
CA LEU A 1193 27.17 -8.37 -45.96
C LEU A 1193 27.22 -9.86 -46.36
N ASN A 1194 26.97 -10.20 -47.63
CA ASN A 1194 27.01 -11.57 -48.15
C ASN A 1194 28.44 -12.08 -48.47
N ASN A 1195 29.48 -11.33 -48.10
CA ASN A 1195 30.85 -11.76 -48.30
C ASN A 1195 31.25 -12.80 -47.25
N SER A 1196 31.94 -13.87 -47.67
CA SER A 1196 32.26 -15.05 -46.84
C SER A 1196 32.93 -14.73 -45.49
N LYS A 1197 33.74 -13.66 -45.46
CA LYS A 1197 34.44 -13.16 -44.26
C LYS A 1197 33.49 -12.55 -43.21
N ASN A 1198 32.43 -11.86 -43.63
CA ASN A 1198 31.45 -11.21 -42.75
C ASN A 1198 30.47 -12.23 -42.15
N ILE A 1199 30.13 -13.28 -42.89
CA ILE A 1199 29.31 -14.41 -42.42
C ILE A 1199 30.05 -15.20 -41.31
N GLU A 1200 31.36 -15.38 -41.42
CA GLU A 1200 32.20 -16.01 -40.38
C GLU A 1200 32.30 -15.16 -39.10
N GLU A 1201 32.44 -13.84 -39.21
CA GLU A 1201 32.45 -12.92 -38.07
C GLU A 1201 31.08 -12.82 -37.37
N GLN A 1202 29.98 -12.87 -38.13
CA GLN A 1202 28.63 -12.98 -37.58
C GLN A 1202 28.46 -14.29 -36.80
N LYS A 1203 28.90 -15.43 -37.36
CA LYS A 1203 28.87 -16.73 -36.66
C LYS A 1203 29.65 -16.70 -35.36
N LYS A 1204 30.89 -16.21 -35.37
CA LYS A 1204 31.72 -16.07 -34.17
C LYS A 1204 31.09 -15.17 -33.11
N SER A 1205 30.40 -14.11 -33.53
CA SER A 1205 29.71 -13.20 -32.62
C SER A 1205 28.46 -13.84 -31.99
N VAL A 1206 27.69 -14.62 -32.77
CA VAL A 1206 26.55 -15.41 -32.28
C VAL A 1206 27.01 -16.49 -31.32
N ASP A 1207 28.10 -17.19 -31.62
CA ASP A 1207 28.69 -18.21 -30.76
C ASP A 1207 29.20 -17.61 -29.44
N PHE A 1208 29.84 -16.44 -29.48
CA PHE A 1208 30.28 -15.71 -28.29
C PHE A 1208 29.10 -15.22 -27.42
N LEU A 1209 28.01 -14.76 -28.04
CA LEU A 1209 26.78 -14.35 -27.33
C LEU A 1209 26.07 -15.55 -26.68
N SER A 1210 26.01 -16.68 -27.37
CA SER A 1210 25.51 -17.94 -26.82
C SER A 1210 26.33 -18.35 -25.58
N PHE A 1211 27.66 -18.29 -25.68
CA PHE A 1211 28.57 -18.64 -24.59
C PHE A 1211 28.41 -17.72 -23.37
N ASN A 1212 28.27 -16.41 -23.58
CA ASN A 1212 28.05 -15.46 -22.49
C ASN A 1212 26.65 -15.58 -21.86
N ASN A 1213 25.61 -15.85 -22.65
CA ASN A 1213 24.27 -16.09 -22.10
C ASN A 1213 24.25 -17.36 -21.22
N ILE A 1214 24.98 -18.41 -21.61
CA ILE A 1214 25.15 -19.62 -20.80
C ILE A 1214 25.94 -19.31 -19.52
N ALA A 1215 27.04 -18.55 -19.61
CA ALA A 1215 27.83 -18.15 -18.44
C ALA A 1215 27.04 -17.25 -17.47
N TYR A 1216 26.23 -16.32 -18.00
CA TYR A 1216 25.35 -15.46 -17.22
C TYR A 1216 24.21 -16.24 -16.55
N TRP A 1217 23.58 -17.17 -17.29
CA TRP A 1217 22.59 -18.08 -16.72
C TRP A 1217 23.18 -18.95 -15.60
N ALA A 1218 24.40 -19.47 -15.79
CA ALA A 1218 25.11 -20.25 -14.78
C ALA A 1218 25.43 -19.40 -13.53
N HIS A 1219 25.90 -18.16 -13.71
CA HIS A 1219 26.16 -17.24 -12.60
C HIS A 1219 24.89 -16.87 -11.82
N LYS A 1220 23.78 -16.63 -12.53
CA LYS A 1220 22.48 -16.31 -11.92
C LYS A 1220 21.88 -17.51 -11.17
N SER A 1221 22.10 -18.72 -11.68
CA SER A 1221 21.66 -19.97 -11.03
C SER A 1221 22.48 -20.27 -9.76
N LEU A 1222 23.77 -19.91 -9.74
CA LEU A 1222 24.65 -20.04 -8.57
C LEU A 1222 24.38 -19.01 -7.46
N LEU A 1223 23.62 -17.94 -7.75
CA LEU A 1223 23.21 -16.90 -6.79
C LEU A 1223 21.82 -17.17 -6.18
N GLN A 1224 21.13 -18.24 -6.59
CA GLN A 1224 19.81 -18.64 -6.07
C GLN A 1224 19.87 -19.81 -5.07
N ASP A 1225 21.07 -20.20 -4.63
CA ASP A 1225 21.30 -21.09 -3.47
C ASP A 1225 21.77 -20.32 -2.23
#